data_AF-A0A9N9HHW3-F1
#
_entry.id   AF-A0A9N9HHW3-F1
#
_cell.length_a   1.000
_cell.length_b   1.000
_cell.length_c   1.000
_cell.angle_alpha   90.00
_cell.angle_beta   90.00
_cell.angle_gamma   90.00
#
_symmetry.space_group_name_H-M   'P 1'
#
loop_
_entity.id
_entity.type
_entity.pdbx_description
1 polymer ?
#
loop_
_entity_poly.entity_id
_entity_poly.type
_entity_poly.pdbx_seq_one_letter_code
_entity_poly.pdbx_strand_id
1 'polypeptide(L)'
;MSSVKGRVLLAYSGGLDTSCILAWLIEQNYEVITYMANVGQEEDFEAAREKALKIGAKKVYIEDLRRVFVEELIFPTIQANAIYENVYLLGTSIARPVIAKRQMEIAEKENCQYMSHGCTGKGNDQVRFELAYYALKPDIQVIAPWRIPEFYERFPGRQALLAYAAEKNIPVVQTVKKPWSTDENLYHISYEAGILEDPNVTPPKDMWKLTVDPEDAPNTPERITIAFEKGIPVMVKNHSDGTTVSDPLDLFIYLNTIARRNGIGRIDIVENRYIGIKSRGCYETPGGTILRAAHVDLEGLVLDRQVRNLRDQFITPQFSQLLYNGQYFSPERDVLSAALLESQKRVNGEVKLKLYKGNVIVEGRKSDTEKLYDMDESSMDVAGGFSPQDADGFIKIQSIRLKKWGKILESPVHLMLNAIPRTYETNSISPLSEMKQAIRFSKMHTYSPHSLTDNIYPYYFRAGSEPDNDDITVAAYITQDRLDDLIRLADIWKGTLNSIKNLYEKNLNVATYVDIHLIMGPYSTKNTTLQPVQTNIHMNTARLFARTEFIFFLDFDTWPTSGLRSRILNHSDLLLNNDVLILPTFTFANDAKDFSFPRGKQDVKRLVQSQLLGLKDKGWELNNGPTCLNQWMNSDEPYKVENYELHYTPNFVIRKSGKIP
;
A
#
# COMPACT_ATOMS: atom_id res chain seq x y z
N MET A 1 48.52 -24.31 -35.12
CA MET A 1 47.65 -23.12 -35.05
C MET A 1 46.23 -23.65 -34.95
N SER A 2 45.53 -23.45 -33.83
CA SER A 2 44.11 -23.82 -33.74
C SER A 2 43.32 -23.01 -34.76
N SER A 3 42.36 -23.63 -35.44
CA SER A 3 41.48 -22.95 -36.37
C SER A 3 40.72 -21.83 -35.65
N VAL A 4 40.63 -20.64 -36.27
CA VAL A 4 39.83 -19.51 -35.78
C VAL A 4 38.38 -19.98 -35.54
N LYS A 5 37.83 -19.73 -34.35
CA LYS A 5 36.48 -20.20 -33.96
C LYS A 5 35.35 -19.47 -34.70
N GLY A 6 35.63 -18.27 -35.19
CA GLY A 6 34.69 -17.42 -35.92
C GLY A 6 34.97 -15.94 -35.67
N ARG A 7 34.14 -15.09 -36.27
CA ARG A 7 34.24 -13.63 -36.15
C ARG A 7 33.20 -13.10 -35.16
N VAL A 8 33.65 -12.26 -34.24
CA VAL A 8 32.82 -11.65 -33.19
C VAL A 8 32.84 -10.13 -33.30
N LEU A 9 31.66 -9.50 -33.19
CA LEU A 9 31.53 -8.05 -33.08
C LEU A 9 31.31 -7.64 -31.62
N LEU A 10 32.32 -7.00 -31.03
CA LEU A 10 32.30 -6.51 -29.65
C LEU A 10 31.83 -5.06 -29.58
N ALA A 11 30.78 -4.79 -28.81
CA ALA A 11 30.47 -3.44 -28.33
C ALA A 11 31.59 -2.99 -27.38
N TYR A 12 32.37 -2.00 -27.82
CA TYR A 12 33.60 -1.56 -27.18
C TYR A 12 33.46 -0.12 -26.72
N SER A 13 33.93 0.20 -25.51
CA SER A 13 33.89 1.56 -24.95
C SER A 13 35.27 2.14 -24.65
N GLY A 14 36.35 1.41 -24.91
CA GLY A 14 37.70 1.83 -24.50
C GLY A 14 37.99 1.67 -23.00
N GLY A 15 36.97 1.41 -22.19
CA GLY A 15 37.09 1.15 -20.76
C GLY A 15 37.76 -0.19 -20.43
N LEU A 16 38.21 -0.33 -19.17
CA LEU A 16 38.95 -1.49 -18.68
C LEU A 16 38.30 -2.84 -19.05
N ASP A 17 37.00 -2.99 -18.75
CA ASP A 17 36.25 -4.21 -18.98
C ASP A 17 36.25 -4.62 -20.46
N THR A 18 35.81 -3.73 -21.36
CA THR A 18 35.77 -4.05 -22.81
C THR A 18 37.16 -4.24 -23.42
N SER A 19 38.20 -3.59 -22.90
CA SER A 19 39.59 -3.85 -23.31
C SER A 19 40.09 -5.22 -22.87
N CYS A 20 39.78 -5.64 -21.65
CA CYS A 20 40.11 -6.99 -21.17
C CYS A 20 39.31 -8.06 -21.92
N ILE A 21 38.03 -7.80 -22.20
CA ILE A 21 37.17 -8.69 -23.00
C ILE A 21 37.72 -8.83 -24.42
N LEU A 22 38.13 -7.73 -25.07
CA LEU A 22 38.76 -7.78 -26.38
C LEU A 22 39.99 -8.70 -26.38
N ALA A 23 40.91 -8.50 -25.43
CA ALA A 23 42.09 -9.34 -25.31
C ALA A 23 41.72 -10.81 -25.04
N TRP A 24 40.77 -11.05 -24.14
CA TRP A 24 40.33 -12.40 -23.78
C TRP A 24 39.66 -13.12 -24.97
N LEU A 25 38.81 -12.46 -25.76
CA LEU A 25 38.21 -13.05 -26.97
C LEU A 25 39.28 -13.45 -27.99
N ILE A 26 40.35 -12.67 -28.12
CA ILE A 26 41.51 -13.00 -28.96
C ILE A 26 42.23 -14.24 -28.39
N GLU A 27 42.44 -14.33 -27.07
CA GLU A 27 43.00 -15.54 -26.43
C GLU A 27 42.15 -16.78 -26.69
N GLN A 28 40.82 -16.62 -26.78
CA GLN A 28 39.88 -17.69 -27.09
C GLN A 28 39.85 -18.09 -28.57
N ASN A 29 40.74 -17.52 -29.40
CA ASN A 29 40.87 -17.73 -30.84
C ASN A 29 39.70 -17.21 -31.70
N TYR A 30 39.08 -16.10 -31.30
CA TYR A 30 38.13 -15.36 -32.15
C TYR A 30 38.82 -14.25 -32.96
N GLU A 31 38.32 -13.99 -34.16
CA GLU A 31 38.64 -12.76 -34.88
C GLU A 31 37.70 -11.65 -34.40
N VAL A 32 38.23 -10.65 -33.68
CA VAL A 32 37.40 -9.62 -33.03
C VAL A 32 37.36 -8.35 -33.86
N ILE A 33 36.15 -7.90 -34.19
CA ILE A 33 35.87 -6.54 -34.67
C ILE A 33 35.27 -5.77 -33.51
N THR A 34 35.69 -4.51 -33.34
CA THR A 34 35.14 -3.65 -32.28
C THR A 34 34.26 -2.56 -32.88
N TYR A 35 33.19 -2.24 -32.18
CA TYR A 35 32.26 -1.18 -32.53
C TYR A 35 32.10 -0.20 -31.36
N MET A 36 32.27 1.08 -31.65
CA MET A 36 32.02 2.20 -30.75
C MET A 36 30.91 3.07 -31.33
N ALA A 37 29.92 3.38 -30.51
CA ALA A 37 28.81 4.26 -30.86
C ALA A 37 29.04 5.64 -30.25
N ASN A 38 29.20 6.67 -31.07
CA ASN A 38 29.11 8.04 -30.59
C ASN A 38 27.63 8.41 -30.50
N VAL A 39 27.09 8.33 -29.28
CA VAL A 39 25.73 8.75 -28.93
C VAL A 39 25.75 10.03 -28.09
N GLY A 40 26.84 10.80 -28.16
CA GLY A 40 26.98 12.12 -27.55
C GLY A 40 27.76 12.18 -26.24
N GLN A 41 28.42 11.08 -25.86
CA GLN A 41 29.34 11.07 -24.73
C GLN A 41 30.64 11.85 -25.03
N GLU A 42 31.18 12.53 -24.02
CA GLU A 42 32.41 13.31 -24.14
C GLU A 42 33.66 12.41 -23.95
N GLU A 43 34.03 11.67 -25.00
CA GLU A 43 35.16 10.71 -25.01
C GLU A 43 36.15 10.98 -26.15
N ASP A 44 37.40 10.52 -25.99
CA ASP A 44 38.40 10.48 -27.07
C ASP A 44 38.29 9.16 -27.85
N PHE A 45 37.42 9.19 -28.87
CA PHE A 45 37.14 8.02 -29.72
C PHE A 45 38.36 7.55 -30.50
N GLU A 46 39.25 8.44 -30.92
CA GLU A 46 40.44 8.06 -31.70
C GLU A 46 41.49 7.41 -30.80
N ALA A 47 41.71 7.91 -29.59
CA ALA A 47 42.53 7.19 -28.60
C ALA A 47 41.96 5.80 -28.28
N ALA A 48 40.64 5.67 -28.19
CA ALA A 48 39.97 4.37 -28.00
C ALA A 48 40.16 3.44 -29.21
N ARG A 49 40.13 3.97 -30.44
CA ARG A 49 40.44 3.22 -31.68
C ARG A 49 41.86 2.70 -31.68
N GLU A 50 42.84 3.56 -31.44
CA GLU A 50 44.26 3.18 -31.38
C GLU A 50 44.49 2.10 -30.32
N LYS A 51 43.86 2.26 -29.15
CA LYS A 51 43.90 1.27 -28.07
C LYS A 51 43.32 -0.08 -28.52
N ALA A 52 42.16 -0.11 -29.17
CA ALA A 52 41.56 -1.35 -29.66
C ALA A 52 42.45 -2.08 -30.67
N LEU A 53 43.03 -1.34 -31.63
CA LEU A 53 43.95 -1.89 -32.62
C LEU A 53 45.22 -2.46 -31.96
N LYS A 54 45.77 -1.75 -30.96
CA LYS A 54 46.95 -2.20 -30.21
C LYS A 54 46.71 -3.49 -29.43
N ILE A 55 45.50 -3.68 -28.90
CA ILE A 55 45.12 -4.92 -28.22
C ILE A 55 44.98 -6.09 -29.21
N GLY A 56 44.65 -5.79 -30.48
CA GLY A 56 44.56 -6.78 -31.56
C GLY A 56 43.21 -6.86 -32.25
N ALA A 57 42.34 -5.84 -32.11
CA ALA A 57 41.11 -5.78 -32.91
C ALA A 57 41.45 -5.81 -34.41
N LYS A 58 40.76 -6.66 -35.17
CA LYS A 58 40.94 -6.80 -36.61
C LYS A 58 40.51 -5.54 -37.37
N LYS A 59 39.44 -4.90 -36.87
CA LYS A 59 38.84 -3.70 -37.44
C LYS A 59 38.08 -2.96 -36.35
N VAL A 60 38.04 -1.63 -36.47
CA VAL A 60 37.34 -0.74 -35.53
C VAL A 60 36.34 0.14 -36.28
N TYR A 61 35.08 0.05 -35.89
CA TYR A 61 34.01 0.93 -36.34
C TYR A 61 33.73 1.99 -35.27
N ILE A 62 33.68 3.26 -35.68
CA ILE A 62 33.19 4.38 -34.87
C ILE A 62 32.07 5.02 -35.67
N GLU A 63 30.86 4.98 -35.13
CA GLU A 63 29.67 5.49 -35.81
C GLU A 63 29.08 6.66 -35.03
N ASP A 64 28.91 7.80 -35.70
CA ASP A 64 28.17 8.94 -35.14
C ASP A 64 26.66 8.70 -35.28
N LEU A 65 26.03 8.42 -34.15
CA LEU A 65 24.61 8.11 -34.04
C LEU A 65 23.83 9.21 -33.31
N ARG A 66 24.45 10.36 -33.02
CA ARG A 66 23.82 11.43 -32.24
C ARG A 66 22.51 11.91 -32.85
N ARG A 67 22.48 12.14 -34.16
CA ARG A 67 21.26 12.58 -34.87
C ARG A 67 20.16 11.53 -34.81
N VAL A 68 20.48 10.29 -35.15
CA VAL A 68 19.52 9.17 -35.13
C VAL A 68 18.99 8.95 -33.71
N PHE A 69 19.84 9.09 -32.69
CA PHE A 69 19.45 9.01 -31.30
C PHE A 69 18.44 10.11 -30.92
N VAL A 70 18.64 11.35 -31.39
CA VAL A 70 17.69 12.44 -31.16
C VAL A 70 16.36 12.19 -31.85
N GLU A 71 16.40 11.93 -33.15
CA GLU A 71 15.20 11.89 -34.00
C GLU A 71 14.39 10.61 -33.80
N GLU A 72 15.03 9.44 -33.68
CA GLU A 72 14.32 8.14 -33.61
C GLU A 72 14.01 7.69 -32.17
N LEU A 73 14.73 8.20 -31.15
CA LEU A 73 14.58 7.71 -29.77
C LEU A 73 14.19 8.82 -28.80
N ILE A 74 14.96 9.91 -28.72
CA ILE A 74 14.70 10.98 -27.75
C ILE A 74 13.36 11.65 -28.03
N PHE A 75 13.08 12.09 -29.26
CA PHE A 75 11.83 12.78 -29.56
C PHE A 75 10.58 11.89 -29.38
N PRO A 76 10.55 10.62 -29.82
CA PRO A 76 9.45 9.72 -29.49
C PRO A 76 9.27 9.46 -27.99
N THR A 77 10.36 9.44 -27.23
CA THR A 77 10.32 9.32 -25.75
C THR A 77 9.67 10.56 -25.13
N ILE A 78 9.96 11.77 -25.65
CA ILE A 78 9.31 13.02 -25.25
C ILE A 78 7.83 13.04 -25.63
N GLN A 79 7.48 12.63 -26.86
CA GLN A 79 6.08 12.50 -27.30
C GLN A 79 5.27 11.58 -26.36
N ALA A 80 5.88 10.47 -25.92
CA ALA A 80 5.25 9.55 -24.97
C ALA A 80 5.19 10.09 -23.53
N ASN A 81 5.84 11.23 -23.25
CA ASN A 81 6.14 11.70 -21.90
C ASN A 81 6.74 10.61 -21.00
N ALA A 82 7.52 9.71 -21.61
CA ALA A 82 7.97 8.48 -20.98
C ALA A 82 8.79 8.79 -19.72
N ILE A 83 8.43 8.09 -18.65
CA ILE A 83 9.00 8.26 -17.32
C ILE A 83 8.82 6.95 -16.54
N TYR A 84 9.92 6.40 -16.06
CA TYR A 84 9.92 5.15 -15.29
C TYR A 84 9.79 5.44 -13.80
N GLU A 85 8.89 4.70 -13.15
CA GLU A 85 8.56 4.85 -11.73
C GLU A 85 8.29 6.31 -11.31
N ASN A 86 7.71 7.08 -12.24
CA ASN A 86 7.38 8.50 -12.10
C ASN A 86 8.56 9.46 -11.87
N VAL A 87 9.82 9.01 -12.02
CA VAL A 87 10.99 9.87 -11.82
C VAL A 87 12.05 9.75 -12.92
N TYR A 88 12.40 8.54 -13.37
CA TYR A 88 13.53 8.33 -14.28
C TYR A 88 13.17 8.56 -15.75
N LEU A 89 13.95 9.40 -16.45
CA LEU A 89 13.74 9.74 -17.86
C LEU A 89 14.42 8.78 -18.85
N LEU A 90 14.78 7.57 -18.42
CA LEU A 90 15.13 6.46 -19.33
C LEU A 90 16.42 6.64 -20.16
N GLY A 91 17.28 7.61 -19.85
CA GLY A 91 18.38 8.03 -20.73
C GLY A 91 19.34 6.92 -21.18
N THR A 92 19.67 5.97 -20.31
CA THR A 92 20.50 4.81 -20.69
C THR A 92 19.70 3.84 -21.55
N SER A 93 18.46 3.55 -21.14
CA SER A 93 17.60 2.56 -21.81
C SER A 93 17.24 2.95 -23.24
N ILE A 94 17.07 4.24 -23.53
CA ILE A 94 16.74 4.70 -24.90
C ILE A 94 17.97 4.75 -25.81
N ALA A 95 19.20 4.79 -25.27
CA ALA A 95 20.41 4.76 -26.08
C ALA A 95 20.74 3.35 -26.58
N ARG A 96 20.42 2.29 -25.81
CA ARG A 96 20.80 0.91 -26.18
C ARG A 96 20.19 0.42 -27.49
N PRO A 97 18.92 0.72 -27.84
CA PRO A 97 18.35 0.30 -29.12
C PRO A 97 19.09 0.81 -30.35
N VAL A 98 19.47 2.10 -30.39
CA VAL A 98 20.17 2.68 -31.55
C VAL A 98 21.58 2.09 -31.69
N ILE A 99 22.26 1.84 -30.56
CA ILE A 99 23.57 1.18 -30.52
C ILE A 99 23.43 -0.27 -31.03
N ALA A 100 22.48 -1.04 -30.50
CA ALA A 100 22.29 -2.44 -30.86
C ALA A 100 21.90 -2.62 -32.34
N LYS A 101 21.00 -1.77 -32.86
CA LYS A 101 20.60 -1.77 -34.28
C LYS A 101 21.80 -1.59 -35.20
N ARG A 102 22.60 -0.54 -34.96
CA ARG A 102 23.79 -0.27 -35.79
C ARG A 102 24.85 -1.36 -35.64
N GLN A 103 25.01 -1.90 -34.43
CA GLN A 103 25.92 -3.03 -34.20
C GLN A 103 25.50 -4.26 -35.03
N MET A 104 24.20 -4.58 -35.09
CA MET A 104 23.69 -5.70 -35.89
C MET A 104 23.91 -5.49 -37.39
N GLU A 105 23.70 -4.27 -37.91
CA GLU A 105 24.00 -3.92 -39.31
C GLU A 105 25.48 -4.12 -39.65
N ILE A 106 26.39 -3.74 -38.74
CA ILE A 106 27.83 -3.97 -38.92
C ILE A 106 28.17 -5.46 -38.86
N ALA A 107 27.55 -6.21 -37.94
CA ALA A 107 27.76 -7.65 -37.84
C ALA A 107 27.34 -8.38 -39.10
N GLU A 108 26.24 -7.97 -39.73
CA GLU A 108 25.81 -8.50 -41.03
C GLU A 108 26.81 -8.16 -42.14
N LYS A 109 27.20 -6.87 -42.24
CA LYS A 109 28.21 -6.40 -43.21
C LYS A 109 29.53 -7.17 -43.10
N GLU A 110 29.96 -7.48 -41.89
CA GLU A 110 31.21 -8.18 -41.61
C GLU A 110 31.03 -9.70 -41.49
N ASN A 111 29.84 -10.25 -41.75
CA ASN A 111 29.55 -11.68 -41.63
C ASN A 111 29.98 -12.26 -40.26
N CYS A 112 29.73 -11.53 -39.18
CA CYS A 112 29.99 -11.99 -37.82
C CYS A 112 29.00 -13.10 -37.44
N GLN A 113 29.52 -14.21 -36.91
CA GLN A 113 28.70 -15.30 -36.34
C GLN A 113 28.31 -15.00 -34.88
N TYR A 114 29.09 -14.15 -34.22
CA TYR A 114 28.94 -13.86 -32.79
C TYR A 114 28.83 -12.36 -32.51
N MET A 115 28.04 -12.04 -31.50
CA MET A 115 27.97 -10.71 -30.89
C MET A 115 28.57 -10.76 -29.49
N SER A 116 29.18 -9.66 -29.03
CA SER A 116 29.67 -9.56 -27.66
C SER A 116 29.49 -8.15 -27.10
N HIS A 117 29.38 -8.06 -25.78
CA HIS A 117 29.23 -6.80 -25.04
C HIS A 117 29.92 -6.90 -23.67
N GLY A 118 30.22 -5.74 -23.08
CA GLY A 118 30.87 -5.63 -21.76
C GLY A 118 29.92 -5.50 -20.57
N CYS A 119 28.61 -5.59 -20.77
CA CYS A 119 27.63 -5.40 -19.69
C CYS A 119 27.79 -6.44 -18.57
N THR A 120 27.67 -5.99 -17.32
CA THR A 120 27.78 -6.86 -16.15
C THR A 120 26.57 -7.79 -16.02
N GLY A 121 26.75 -8.95 -15.36
CA GLY A 121 25.69 -9.94 -15.13
C GLY A 121 24.55 -9.46 -14.20
N LYS A 122 24.68 -8.28 -13.57
CA LYS A 122 23.68 -7.69 -12.66
C LYS A 122 23.04 -6.41 -13.18
N GLY A 123 23.39 -5.96 -14.39
CA GLY A 123 22.84 -4.74 -15.00
C GLY A 123 21.65 -5.03 -15.90
N ASN A 124 20.84 -4.00 -16.19
CA ASN A 124 19.75 -4.10 -17.18
C ASN A 124 20.28 -4.09 -18.63
N ASP A 125 21.46 -3.51 -18.88
CA ASP A 125 21.98 -3.33 -20.24
C ASP A 125 22.24 -4.64 -20.98
N GLN A 126 22.59 -5.72 -20.27
CA GLN A 126 22.72 -7.04 -20.89
C GLN A 126 21.40 -7.47 -21.55
N VAL A 127 20.27 -7.23 -20.87
CA VAL A 127 18.93 -7.57 -21.38
C VAL A 127 18.60 -6.68 -22.58
N ARG A 128 18.91 -5.38 -22.50
CA ARG A 128 18.63 -4.42 -23.57
C ARG A 128 19.37 -4.74 -24.86
N PHE A 129 20.65 -5.10 -24.77
CA PHE A 129 21.43 -5.52 -25.94
C PHE A 129 20.94 -6.84 -26.50
N GLU A 130 20.77 -7.86 -25.65
CA GLU A 130 20.49 -9.21 -26.13
C GLU A 130 19.07 -9.37 -26.68
N LEU A 131 18.06 -8.77 -26.03
CA LEU A 131 16.71 -8.77 -26.60
C LEU A 131 16.68 -8.06 -27.96
N ALA A 132 17.46 -6.98 -28.12
CA ALA A 132 17.60 -6.32 -29.42
C ALA A 132 18.29 -7.22 -30.45
N TYR A 133 19.37 -7.91 -30.08
CA TYR A 133 20.06 -8.85 -30.97
C TYR A 133 19.15 -9.96 -31.44
N TYR A 134 18.43 -10.62 -30.53
CA TYR A 134 17.52 -11.72 -30.86
C TYR A 134 16.30 -11.26 -31.65
N ALA A 135 15.79 -10.05 -31.40
CA ALA A 135 14.70 -9.49 -32.19
C ALA A 135 15.13 -9.18 -33.64
N LEU A 136 16.36 -8.69 -33.83
CA LEU A 136 16.87 -8.30 -35.15
C LEU A 136 17.45 -9.48 -35.95
N LYS A 137 18.02 -10.48 -35.28
CA LYS A 137 18.56 -11.70 -35.89
C LYS A 137 18.43 -12.88 -34.91
N PRO A 138 17.34 -13.66 -34.96
CA PRO A 138 17.04 -14.69 -33.96
C PRO A 138 18.14 -15.74 -33.74
N ASP A 139 18.85 -16.11 -34.81
CA ASP A 139 19.89 -17.16 -34.77
C ASP A 139 21.29 -16.65 -34.39
N ILE A 140 21.44 -15.36 -34.04
CA ILE A 140 22.75 -14.80 -33.67
C ILE A 140 23.23 -15.38 -32.34
N GLN A 141 24.51 -15.76 -32.28
CA GLN A 141 25.10 -16.25 -31.04
C GLN A 141 25.69 -15.09 -30.23
N VAL A 142 25.40 -15.03 -28.94
CA VAL A 142 25.93 -13.99 -28.04
C VAL A 142 26.97 -14.57 -27.11
N ILE A 143 28.14 -13.94 -27.08
CA ILE A 143 29.20 -14.19 -26.10
C ILE A 143 29.14 -13.06 -25.08
N ALA A 144 28.61 -13.34 -23.89
CA ALA A 144 28.54 -12.40 -22.77
C ALA A 144 29.53 -12.83 -21.66
N PRO A 145 30.79 -12.33 -21.67
CA PRO A 145 31.85 -12.85 -20.81
C PRO A 145 31.50 -12.82 -19.32
N TRP A 146 30.81 -11.77 -18.86
CA TRP A 146 30.38 -11.65 -17.46
C TRP A 146 29.37 -12.69 -16.98
N ARG A 147 28.88 -13.58 -17.86
CA ARG A 147 28.05 -14.73 -17.50
C ARG A 147 28.71 -16.08 -17.83
N ILE A 148 29.94 -16.08 -18.33
CA ILE A 148 30.72 -17.28 -18.61
C ILE A 148 31.60 -17.59 -17.38
N PRO A 149 31.46 -18.76 -16.72
CA PRO A 149 32.24 -19.12 -15.52
C PRO A 149 33.74 -18.91 -15.68
N GLU A 150 34.30 -19.37 -16.80
CA GLU A 150 35.71 -19.26 -17.14
C GLU A 150 36.22 -17.81 -17.12
N PHE A 151 35.36 -16.82 -17.39
CA PHE A 151 35.71 -15.41 -17.38
C PHE A 151 35.47 -14.78 -16.01
N TYR A 152 34.26 -14.88 -15.43
CA TYR A 152 33.96 -14.17 -14.18
C TYR A 152 34.69 -14.78 -12.97
N GLU A 153 35.02 -16.08 -12.98
CA GLU A 153 35.85 -16.70 -11.94
C GLU A 153 37.32 -16.29 -12.05
N ARG A 154 37.82 -16.08 -13.28
CA ARG A 154 39.17 -15.54 -13.53
C ARG A 154 39.27 -14.06 -13.14
N PHE A 155 38.18 -13.32 -13.31
CA PHE A 155 38.11 -11.88 -13.05
C PHE A 155 37.05 -11.52 -12.00
N PRO A 156 37.21 -11.94 -10.74
CA PRO A 156 36.19 -11.76 -9.68
C PRO A 156 35.97 -10.29 -9.29
N GLY A 157 36.85 -9.39 -9.75
CA GLY A 157 36.70 -7.96 -9.52
C GLY A 157 37.71 -7.13 -10.29
N ARG A 158 37.60 -5.81 -10.14
CA ARG A 158 38.38 -4.83 -10.90
C ARG A 158 39.90 -5.00 -10.77
N GLN A 159 40.41 -5.44 -9.63
CA GLN A 159 41.85 -5.66 -9.42
C GLN A 159 42.40 -6.78 -10.31
N ALA A 160 41.64 -7.86 -10.51
CA ALA A 160 42.04 -8.94 -11.41
C ALA A 160 42.08 -8.47 -12.87
N LEU A 161 41.13 -7.63 -13.29
CA LEU A 161 41.15 -7.01 -14.62
C LEU A 161 42.36 -6.09 -14.81
N LEU A 162 42.74 -5.31 -13.80
CA LEU A 162 43.94 -4.45 -13.85
C LEU A 162 45.22 -5.27 -13.97
N ALA A 163 45.34 -6.36 -13.21
CA ALA A 163 46.48 -7.27 -13.30
C ALA A 163 46.59 -7.91 -14.69
N TYR A 164 45.45 -8.37 -15.25
CA TYR A 164 45.40 -8.92 -16.60
C TYR A 164 45.70 -7.87 -17.68
N ALA A 165 45.19 -6.65 -17.52
CA ALA A 165 45.53 -5.54 -18.41
C ALA A 165 47.03 -5.25 -18.41
N ALA A 166 47.69 -5.28 -17.24
CA ALA A 166 49.14 -5.14 -17.15
C ALA A 166 49.88 -6.32 -17.81
N GLU A 167 49.45 -7.56 -17.57
CA GLU A 167 50.01 -8.77 -18.21
C GLU A 167 49.96 -8.68 -19.75
N LYS A 168 48.85 -8.17 -20.29
CA LYS A 168 48.62 -8.03 -21.73
C LYS A 168 49.10 -6.71 -22.32
N ASN A 169 49.79 -5.88 -21.55
CA ASN A 169 50.26 -4.54 -21.97
C ASN A 169 49.12 -3.66 -22.51
N ILE A 170 47.91 -3.83 -21.98
CA ILE A 170 46.73 -3.03 -22.32
C ILE A 170 46.88 -1.66 -21.66
N PRO A 171 46.87 -0.55 -22.42
CA PRO A 171 46.95 0.78 -21.84
C PRO A 171 45.76 1.07 -20.93
N VAL A 172 45.99 1.27 -19.63
CA VAL A 172 44.96 1.70 -18.68
C VAL A 172 45.29 3.12 -18.26
N VAL A 173 44.39 4.07 -18.56
CA VAL A 173 44.51 5.43 -18.05
C VAL A 173 44.23 5.36 -16.54
N GLN A 174 45.28 5.55 -15.73
CA GLN A 174 45.14 5.67 -14.27
C GLN A 174 44.54 7.04 -13.95
N THR A 175 43.22 7.18 -14.02
CA THR A 175 42.54 8.33 -13.42
C THR A 175 42.44 8.17 -11.92
N VAL A 176 42.50 9.30 -11.18
CA VAL A 176 42.17 9.35 -9.76
C VAL A 176 40.78 8.72 -9.59
N LYS A 177 40.73 7.65 -8.82
CA LYS A 177 39.59 6.73 -8.71
C LYS A 177 38.33 7.48 -8.25
N LYS A 178 37.41 7.78 -9.18
CA LYS A 178 36.03 8.15 -8.80
C LYS A 178 35.33 6.89 -8.27
N PRO A 179 34.77 6.91 -7.06
CA PRO A 179 34.21 5.72 -6.41
C PRO A 179 32.78 5.40 -6.85
N TRP A 180 32.48 5.55 -8.14
CA TRP A 180 31.19 5.26 -8.76
C TRP A 180 31.38 4.88 -10.24
N SER A 181 30.40 4.20 -10.81
CA SER A 181 30.28 3.90 -12.23
C SER A 181 29.48 5.00 -12.93
N THR A 182 29.78 5.26 -14.21
CA THR A 182 29.06 6.24 -15.03
C THR A 182 28.70 5.69 -16.40
N ASP A 183 27.52 6.07 -16.89
CA ASP A 183 27.13 5.89 -18.30
C ASP A 183 26.59 7.23 -18.82
N GLU A 184 27.22 7.73 -19.88
CA GLU A 184 26.98 9.04 -20.46
C GLU A 184 26.56 8.91 -21.91
N ASN A 185 25.62 9.75 -22.33
CA ASN A 185 25.22 9.94 -23.71
C ASN A 185 24.65 11.37 -23.87
N LEU A 186 24.15 11.69 -25.06
CA LEU A 186 23.60 13.01 -25.35
C LEU A 186 22.41 13.37 -24.45
N TYR A 187 21.60 12.40 -24.05
CA TYR A 187 20.38 12.62 -23.28
C TYR A 187 20.64 12.79 -21.79
N HIS A 188 21.55 11.98 -21.23
CA HIS A 188 21.86 12.03 -19.80
C HIS A 188 23.26 11.53 -19.45
N ILE A 189 23.63 11.71 -18.19
CA ILE A 189 24.62 10.86 -17.51
C ILE A 189 23.99 10.22 -16.28
N SER A 190 24.39 9.00 -15.98
CA SER A 190 24.03 8.26 -14.76
C SER A 190 25.25 7.99 -13.89
N TYR A 191 25.01 7.89 -12.59
CA TYR A 191 25.99 7.53 -11.56
C TYR A 191 25.40 6.45 -10.66
N GLU A 192 26.16 5.37 -10.44
CA GLU A 192 25.75 4.26 -9.58
C GLU A 192 26.96 3.56 -8.95
N ALA A 193 26.69 2.56 -8.12
CA ALA A 193 27.69 1.73 -7.44
C ALA A 193 28.63 2.50 -6.49
N GLY A 194 29.53 1.75 -5.84
CA GLY A 194 30.49 2.29 -4.89
C GLY A 194 29.82 3.05 -3.74
N ILE A 195 30.19 4.31 -3.49
CA ILE A 195 29.64 5.07 -2.36
C ILE A 195 28.13 5.30 -2.46
N LEU A 196 27.55 5.21 -3.67
CA LEU A 196 26.12 5.42 -3.91
C LEU A 196 25.29 4.17 -3.62
N GLU A 197 25.91 3.01 -3.36
CA GLU A 197 25.18 1.78 -3.01
C GLU A 197 24.45 1.89 -1.67
N ASP A 198 25.00 2.67 -0.73
CA ASP A 198 24.28 3.07 0.48
C ASP A 198 23.33 4.22 0.13
N PRO A 199 21.99 4.01 0.15
CA PRO A 199 21.03 5.04 -0.21
C PRO A 199 20.99 6.23 0.76
N ASN A 200 21.64 6.12 1.92
CA ASN A 200 21.72 7.20 2.90
C ASN A 200 22.97 8.09 2.74
N VAL A 201 23.84 7.80 1.76
CA VAL A 201 25.01 8.65 1.46
C VAL A 201 24.61 9.79 0.53
N THR A 202 24.83 11.04 0.93
CA THR A 202 24.60 12.21 0.05
C THR A 202 25.56 12.19 -1.15
N PRO A 203 25.08 12.37 -2.39
CA PRO A 203 25.95 12.44 -3.56
C PRO A 203 26.96 13.60 -3.44
N PRO A 204 28.28 13.38 -3.63
CA PRO A 204 29.28 14.45 -3.57
C PRO A 204 29.07 15.50 -4.66
N LYS A 205 29.39 16.77 -4.38
CA LYS A 205 29.22 17.87 -5.36
C LYS A 205 30.03 17.66 -6.65
N ASP A 206 31.23 17.07 -6.55
CA ASP A 206 32.15 16.77 -7.68
C ASP A 206 31.77 15.51 -8.48
N MET A 207 30.71 14.81 -8.06
CA MET A 207 30.13 13.70 -8.80
C MET A 207 29.40 14.21 -10.05
N TRP A 208 28.59 15.25 -9.90
CA TRP A 208 27.77 15.83 -10.96
C TRP A 208 28.66 16.49 -12.02
N LYS A 209 28.79 15.83 -13.17
CA LYS A 209 29.68 16.20 -14.28
C LYS A 209 29.06 17.28 -15.17
N LEU A 210 27.79 17.12 -15.53
CA LEU A 210 27.20 17.90 -16.64
C LEU A 210 26.62 19.23 -16.17
N THR A 211 25.88 19.22 -15.07
CA THR A 211 25.11 20.35 -14.57
C THR A 211 25.87 21.05 -13.45
N VAL A 212 25.83 22.39 -13.41
CA VAL A 212 26.26 23.12 -12.22
C VAL A 212 25.33 22.83 -11.06
N ASP A 213 25.80 23.01 -9.82
CA ASP A 213 24.91 22.94 -8.67
C ASP A 213 23.82 24.03 -8.80
N PRO A 214 22.53 23.74 -8.56
CA PRO A 214 21.49 24.78 -8.53
C PRO A 214 21.82 26.00 -7.64
N GLU A 215 22.56 25.78 -6.54
CA GLU A 215 23.04 26.85 -5.66
C GLU A 215 24.04 27.78 -6.37
N ASP A 216 24.88 27.21 -7.25
CA ASP A 216 25.95 27.90 -7.99
C ASP A 216 25.50 28.41 -9.37
N ALA A 217 24.31 28.00 -9.85
CA ALA A 217 23.75 28.47 -11.12
C ALA A 217 23.51 30.00 -11.13
N PRO A 218 23.52 30.66 -12.31
CA PRO A 218 23.33 32.10 -12.42
C PRO A 218 22.08 32.64 -11.71
N ASN A 219 22.21 33.84 -11.13
CA ASN A 219 21.10 34.55 -10.47
C ASN A 219 20.15 35.26 -11.46
N THR A 220 20.40 35.16 -12.77
CA THR A 220 19.56 35.72 -13.81
C THR A 220 18.84 34.60 -14.55
N PRO A 221 17.50 34.61 -14.61
CA PRO A 221 16.76 33.57 -15.32
C PRO A 221 16.93 33.68 -16.83
N GLU A 222 16.92 32.53 -17.50
CA GLU A 222 16.83 32.47 -18.96
C GLU A 222 15.41 32.22 -19.42
N ARG A 223 14.96 32.98 -20.42
CA ARG A 223 13.63 32.82 -20.98
C ARG A 223 13.71 32.26 -22.39
N ILE A 224 13.08 31.11 -22.60
CA ILE A 224 13.06 30.45 -23.89
C ILE A 224 11.63 30.23 -24.38
N THR A 225 11.49 30.05 -25.68
CA THR A 225 10.29 29.50 -26.31
C THR A 225 10.68 28.27 -27.10
N ILE A 226 9.93 27.18 -26.91
CA ILE A 226 10.08 25.95 -27.70
C ILE A 226 8.82 25.78 -28.55
N ALA A 227 9.00 25.64 -29.85
CA ALA A 227 7.92 25.32 -30.79
C ALA A 227 7.91 23.82 -31.10
N PHE A 228 6.72 23.26 -31.22
CA PHE A 228 6.47 21.86 -31.54
C PHE A 228 5.61 21.73 -32.79
N GLU A 229 5.91 20.72 -33.59
CA GLU A 229 5.05 20.21 -34.66
C GLU A 229 4.84 18.71 -34.45
N LYS A 230 3.59 18.25 -34.36
CA LYS A 230 3.20 16.87 -34.09
C LYS A 230 3.91 16.28 -32.86
N GLY A 231 4.07 17.07 -31.80
CA GLY A 231 4.76 16.69 -30.57
C GLY A 231 6.29 16.66 -30.67
N ILE A 232 6.87 16.97 -31.83
CA ILE A 232 8.31 17.02 -32.06
C ILE A 232 8.79 18.47 -31.89
N PRO A 233 9.83 18.75 -31.10
CA PRO A 233 10.38 20.10 -31.01
C PRO A 233 11.07 20.47 -32.33
N VAL A 234 10.65 21.60 -32.92
CA VAL A 234 11.15 22.07 -34.23
C VAL A 234 11.96 23.38 -34.12
N MET A 235 11.85 24.10 -33.01
CA MET A 235 12.60 25.32 -32.78
C MET A 235 12.73 25.62 -31.28
N VAL A 236 13.89 26.12 -30.87
CA VAL A 236 14.09 26.81 -29.59
C VAL A 236 14.61 28.22 -29.86
N LYS A 237 13.98 29.22 -29.23
CA LYS A 237 14.40 30.61 -29.23
C LYS A 237 14.69 31.05 -27.81
N ASN A 238 15.89 31.54 -27.55
CA ASN A 238 16.26 32.13 -26.28
C ASN A 238 16.12 33.66 -26.37
N HIS A 239 15.22 34.21 -25.56
CA HIS A 239 14.95 35.65 -25.50
C HIS A 239 15.99 36.41 -24.67
N SER A 240 16.80 35.70 -23.88
CA SER A 240 17.86 36.32 -23.09
C SER A 240 19.11 36.64 -23.92
N ASP A 241 19.45 35.82 -24.92
CA ASP A 241 20.64 36.01 -25.76
C ASP A 241 20.33 36.16 -27.28
N GLY A 242 19.08 35.98 -27.70
CA GLY A 242 18.64 36.12 -29.09
C GLY A 242 18.86 34.86 -29.96
N THR A 243 19.44 33.79 -29.41
CA THR A 243 19.74 32.57 -30.15
C THR A 243 18.45 31.88 -30.62
N THR A 244 18.43 31.41 -31.86
CA THR A 244 17.35 30.57 -32.41
C THR A 244 17.97 29.35 -33.08
N VAL A 245 17.51 28.15 -32.72
CA VAL A 245 18.02 26.88 -33.25
C VAL A 245 16.84 26.01 -33.69
N SER A 246 16.94 25.39 -34.86
CA SER A 246 15.88 24.56 -35.44
C SER A 246 16.33 23.20 -35.97
N ASP A 247 17.65 22.98 -36.15
CA ASP A 247 18.13 21.63 -36.47
C ASP A 247 17.91 20.70 -35.26
N PRO A 248 17.34 19.49 -35.42
CA PRO A 248 17.03 18.59 -34.31
C PRO A 248 18.19 18.33 -33.33
N LEU A 249 19.38 18.04 -33.86
CA LEU A 249 20.54 17.71 -33.05
C LEU A 249 21.07 18.96 -32.34
N ASP A 250 21.24 20.06 -33.08
CA ASP A 250 21.74 21.30 -32.51
C ASP A 250 20.76 21.89 -31.49
N LEU A 251 19.45 21.76 -31.72
CA LEU A 251 18.39 22.16 -30.80
C LEU A 251 18.55 21.41 -29.48
N PHE A 252 18.71 20.10 -29.52
CA PHE A 252 18.85 19.30 -28.30
C PHE A 252 20.17 19.58 -27.57
N ILE A 253 21.28 19.77 -28.31
CA ILE A 253 22.57 20.21 -27.74
C ILE A 253 22.44 21.59 -27.08
N TYR A 254 21.74 22.53 -27.70
CA TYR A 254 21.52 23.85 -27.15
C TYR A 254 20.69 23.78 -25.86
N LEU A 255 19.62 22.98 -25.85
CA LEU A 255 18.82 22.73 -24.64
C LEU A 255 19.65 22.12 -23.51
N ASN A 256 20.52 21.15 -23.82
CA ASN A 256 21.48 20.63 -22.85
C ASN A 256 22.40 21.74 -22.32
N THR A 257 22.94 22.58 -23.19
CA THR A 257 23.87 23.66 -22.83
C THR A 257 23.24 24.63 -21.84
N ILE A 258 22.04 25.14 -22.13
CA ILE A 258 21.35 26.10 -21.25
C ILE A 258 20.85 25.44 -19.96
N ALA A 259 20.42 24.16 -20.01
CA ALA A 259 20.00 23.42 -18.83
C ALA A 259 21.18 23.16 -17.87
N ARG A 260 22.33 22.74 -18.41
CA ARG A 260 23.57 22.47 -17.66
C ARG A 260 24.01 23.68 -16.85
N ARG A 261 24.06 24.87 -17.47
CA ARG A 261 24.44 26.12 -16.76
C ARG A 261 23.39 26.63 -15.77
N ASN A 262 22.13 26.20 -15.90
CA ASN A 262 21.07 26.52 -14.95
C ASN A 262 20.87 25.44 -13.87
N GLY A 263 21.68 24.37 -13.84
CA GLY A 263 21.58 23.29 -12.86
C GLY A 263 20.35 22.39 -12.99
N ILE A 264 19.77 22.29 -14.19
CA ILE A 264 18.49 21.59 -14.42
C ILE A 264 18.72 20.10 -14.71
N GLY A 265 17.88 19.24 -14.13
CA GLY A 265 17.74 17.83 -14.52
C GLY A 265 18.45 16.82 -13.62
N ARG A 266 18.83 17.20 -12.38
CA ARG A 266 19.34 16.25 -11.38
C ARG A 266 18.19 15.48 -10.73
N ILE A 267 18.33 14.16 -10.62
CA ILE A 267 17.49 13.29 -9.79
C ILE A 267 18.37 12.27 -9.03
N ASP A 268 17.90 11.83 -7.87
CA ASP A 268 18.48 10.76 -7.05
C ASP A 268 17.34 9.83 -6.63
N ILE A 269 17.40 8.57 -7.03
CA ILE A 269 16.30 7.62 -6.90
C ILE A 269 16.78 6.23 -6.51
N VAL A 270 15.87 5.44 -5.93
CA VAL A 270 15.98 3.99 -5.87
C VAL A 270 14.97 3.39 -6.85
N GLU A 271 15.48 2.74 -7.90
CA GLU A 271 14.68 2.13 -8.95
C GLU A 271 14.61 0.60 -8.83
N ASN A 272 13.58 0.01 -9.42
CA ASN A 272 13.45 -1.44 -9.56
C ASN A 272 14.06 -1.91 -10.88
N ARG A 273 15.16 -2.67 -10.81
CA ARG A 273 15.75 -3.30 -12.01
C ARG A 273 14.86 -4.41 -12.52
N TYR A 274 14.86 -4.61 -13.83
CA TYR A 274 14.05 -5.64 -14.48
C TYR A 274 14.44 -7.06 -14.02
N ILE A 275 15.72 -7.25 -13.70
CA ILE A 275 16.25 -8.52 -13.17
C ILE A 275 15.91 -8.77 -11.68
N GLY A 276 15.03 -7.98 -11.07
CA GLY A 276 14.45 -8.27 -9.75
C GLY A 276 15.19 -7.73 -8.53
N ILE A 277 16.11 -6.77 -8.71
CA ILE A 277 16.82 -6.09 -7.60
C ILE A 277 16.53 -4.60 -7.60
N LYS A 278 16.68 -3.96 -6.43
CA LYS A 278 16.68 -2.49 -6.36
C LYS A 278 18.09 -1.95 -6.60
N SER A 279 18.17 -0.78 -7.20
CA SER A 279 19.42 -0.05 -7.41
C SER A 279 19.20 1.42 -7.11
N ARG A 280 20.12 2.05 -6.40
CA ARG A 280 20.17 3.51 -6.33
C ARG A 280 20.90 4.05 -7.57
N GLY A 281 20.36 5.09 -8.16
CA GLY A 281 20.95 5.80 -9.29
C GLY A 281 20.76 7.30 -9.16
N CYS A 282 21.81 8.04 -9.47
CA CYS A 282 21.78 9.49 -9.61
C CYS A 282 21.88 9.82 -11.09
N TYR A 283 21.07 10.75 -11.59
CA TYR A 283 21.01 11.06 -13.03
C TYR A 283 21.02 12.56 -13.26
N GLU A 284 21.68 12.99 -14.34
CA GLU A 284 21.58 14.33 -14.90
C GLU A 284 20.99 14.24 -16.29
N THR A 285 19.74 14.67 -16.47
CA THR A 285 19.02 14.67 -17.75
C THR A 285 18.61 16.10 -18.15
N PRO A 286 19.57 16.95 -18.58
CA PRO A 286 19.36 18.39 -18.72
C PRO A 286 18.30 18.76 -19.77
N GLY A 287 18.60 18.60 -21.07
CA GLY A 287 17.70 18.99 -22.16
C GLY A 287 16.40 18.17 -22.17
N GLY A 288 16.47 16.89 -21.77
CA GLY A 288 15.29 16.03 -21.64
C GLY A 288 14.29 16.52 -20.59
N THR A 289 14.76 17.07 -19.47
CA THR A 289 13.90 17.67 -18.43
C THR A 289 13.14 18.89 -18.96
N ILE A 290 13.82 19.76 -19.72
CA ILE A 290 13.18 20.93 -20.34
C ILE A 290 12.14 20.49 -21.37
N LEU A 291 12.51 19.58 -22.29
CA LEU A 291 11.60 19.14 -23.34
C LEU A 291 10.35 18.47 -22.78
N ARG A 292 10.49 17.60 -21.77
CA ARG A 292 9.33 16.95 -21.16
C ARG A 292 8.41 17.96 -20.48
N ALA A 293 8.96 18.93 -19.75
CA ALA A 293 8.16 19.98 -19.12
C ALA A 293 7.38 20.81 -20.15
N ALA A 294 8.03 21.20 -21.26
CA ALA A 294 7.36 21.92 -22.35
C ALA A 294 6.29 21.06 -23.05
N HIS A 295 6.59 19.79 -23.33
CA HIS A 295 5.70 18.91 -24.07
C HIS A 295 4.42 18.57 -23.28
N VAL A 296 4.56 18.19 -21.99
CA VAL A 296 3.42 17.97 -21.09
C VAL A 296 2.52 19.20 -20.99
N ASP A 297 3.13 20.39 -21.01
CA ASP A 297 2.41 21.66 -20.94
C ASP A 297 1.59 21.92 -22.20
N LEU A 298 2.21 21.77 -23.38
CA LEU A 298 1.54 21.99 -24.65
C LEU A 298 0.35 21.05 -24.83
N GLU A 299 0.50 19.77 -24.47
CA GLU A 299 -0.60 18.80 -24.49
C GLU A 299 -1.77 19.18 -23.57
N GLY A 300 -1.54 19.99 -22.53
CA GLY A 300 -2.62 20.56 -21.73
C GLY A 300 -3.51 21.55 -22.48
N LEU A 301 -2.96 22.22 -23.49
CA LEU A 301 -3.71 23.12 -24.37
C LEU A 301 -4.36 22.37 -25.53
N VAL A 302 -3.66 21.38 -26.11
CA VAL A 302 -3.97 20.87 -27.46
C VAL A 302 -4.50 19.43 -27.53
N LEU A 303 -4.45 18.68 -26.43
CA LEU A 303 -4.92 17.30 -26.45
C LEU A 303 -6.30 17.17 -25.82
N ASP A 304 -7.22 16.48 -26.51
CA ASP A 304 -8.53 16.13 -25.94
C ASP A 304 -8.35 15.41 -24.59
N ARG A 305 -9.25 15.71 -23.64
CA ARG A 305 -9.17 15.21 -22.26
C ARG A 305 -9.13 13.68 -22.21
N GLN A 306 -9.94 12.97 -23.00
CA GLN A 306 -10.00 11.50 -22.95
C GLN A 306 -8.84 10.86 -23.70
N VAL A 307 -8.39 11.45 -24.81
CA VAL A 307 -7.17 11.02 -25.51
C VAL A 307 -5.96 11.14 -24.58
N ARG A 308 -5.81 12.27 -23.88
CA ARG A 308 -4.76 12.47 -22.88
C ARG A 308 -4.85 11.43 -21.78
N ASN A 309 -6.04 11.15 -21.27
CA ASN A 309 -6.25 10.16 -20.20
C ASN A 309 -5.80 8.75 -20.64
N LEU A 310 -6.15 8.33 -21.86
CA LEU A 310 -5.70 7.05 -22.43
C LEU A 310 -4.18 7.01 -22.61
N ARG A 311 -3.58 8.11 -23.10
CA ARG A 311 -2.14 8.23 -23.24
C ARG A 311 -1.45 8.10 -21.88
N ASP A 312 -1.88 8.85 -20.89
CA ASP A 312 -1.27 8.90 -19.55
C ASP A 312 -1.47 7.59 -18.75
N GLN A 313 -2.63 6.91 -18.88
CA GLN A 313 -2.92 5.69 -18.13
C GLN A 313 -2.38 4.41 -18.78
N PHE A 314 -2.23 4.39 -20.11
CA PHE A 314 -1.84 3.19 -20.84
C PHE A 314 -0.54 3.39 -21.63
N ILE A 315 -0.50 4.36 -22.54
CA ILE A 315 0.63 4.50 -23.46
C ILE A 315 1.91 4.87 -22.71
N THR A 316 1.91 5.94 -21.92
CA THR A 316 3.08 6.42 -21.16
C THR A 316 3.67 5.34 -20.25
N PRO A 317 2.93 4.70 -19.32
CA PRO A 317 3.51 3.71 -18.42
C PRO A 317 4.01 2.47 -19.15
N GLN A 318 3.25 1.95 -20.12
CA GLN A 318 3.66 0.74 -20.86
C GLN A 318 4.88 1.02 -21.75
N PHE A 319 4.90 2.16 -22.45
CA PHE A 319 6.04 2.55 -23.28
C PHE A 319 7.30 2.79 -22.44
N SER A 320 7.16 3.38 -21.25
CA SER A 320 8.27 3.59 -20.33
C SER A 320 8.85 2.27 -19.81
N GLN A 321 7.98 1.33 -19.43
CA GLN A 321 8.38 0.01 -18.93
C GLN A 321 9.07 -0.83 -20.00
N LEU A 322 8.48 -0.91 -21.19
CA LEU A 322 9.05 -1.47 -22.42
C LEU A 322 10.49 -0.99 -22.66
N LEU A 323 10.68 0.35 -22.65
CA LEU A 323 11.99 0.96 -22.91
C LEU A 323 12.98 0.57 -21.81
N TYR A 324 12.59 0.71 -20.55
CA TYR A 324 13.43 0.35 -19.41
C TYR A 324 13.89 -1.12 -19.47
N ASN A 325 12.99 -2.03 -19.82
CA ASN A 325 13.19 -3.48 -19.89
C ASN A 325 13.98 -3.93 -21.13
N GLY A 326 14.23 -3.05 -22.10
CA GLY A 326 14.97 -3.41 -23.31
C GLY A 326 14.14 -4.06 -24.42
N GLN A 327 12.82 -3.92 -24.35
CA GLN A 327 11.89 -4.55 -25.28
C GLN A 327 11.60 -3.67 -26.51
N TYR A 328 12.48 -2.72 -26.87
CA TYR A 328 12.23 -1.75 -27.94
C TYR A 328 11.85 -2.40 -29.29
N PHE A 329 12.48 -3.50 -29.67
CA PHE A 329 12.22 -4.21 -30.93
C PHE A 329 11.10 -5.26 -30.82
N SER A 330 10.13 -5.04 -29.93
CA SER A 330 8.99 -5.94 -29.70
C SER A 330 7.74 -5.53 -30.52
N PRO A 331 6.78 -6.47 -30.73
CA PRO A 331 5.51 -6.15 -31.38
C PRO A 331 4.62 -5.23 -30.53
N GLU A 332 4.65 -5.33 -29.20
CA GLU A 332 3.89 -4.44 -28.32
C GLU A 332 4.34 -2.97 -28.46
N ARG A 333 5.63 -2.73 -28.75
CA ARG A 333 6.14 -1.40 -29.08
C ARG A 333 5.55 -0.85 -30.37
N ASP A 334 5.33 -1.66 -31.41
CA ASP A 334 4.67 -1.22 -32.66
C ASP A 334 3.26 -0.70 -32.37
N VAL A 335 2.49 -1.44 -31.56
CA VAL A 335 1.11 -1.07 -31.18
C VAL A 335 1.11 0.25 -30.40
N LEU A 336 1.99 0.38 -29.40
CA LEU A 336 2.10 1.60 -28.59
C LEU A 336 2.57 2.79 -29.43
N SER A 337 3.55 2.61 -30.30
CA SER A 337 4.04 3.66 -31.20
C SER A 337 2.96 4.13 -32.18
N ALA A 338 2.14 3.22 -32.73
CA ALA A 338 1.04 3.61 -33.61
C ALA A 338 0.00 4.48 -32.88
N ALA A 339 -0.38 4.09 -31.65
CA ALA A 339 -1.30 4.87 -30.82
C ALA A 339 -0.70 6.22 -30.40
N LEU A 340 0.61 6.25 -30.11
CA LEU A 340 1.34 7.47 -29.77
C LEU A 340 1.35 8.45 -30.94
N LEU A 341 1.74 8.02 -32.14
CA LEU A 341 1.77 8.90 -33.31
C LEU A 341 0.38 9.50 -33.60
N GLU A 342 -0.68 8.74 -33.34
CA GLU A 342 -2.04 9.24 -33.47
C GLU A 342 -2.39 10.31 -32.42
N SER A 343 -2.00 10.11 -31.16
CA SER A 343 -2.23 11.14 -30.12
C SER A 343 -1.47 12.44 -30.42
N GLN A 344 -0.36 12.37 -31.16
CA GLN A 344 0.53 13.52 -31.38
C GLN A 344 0.17 14.38 -32.61
N LYS A 345 -0.75 13.96 -33.50
CA LYS A 345 -1.01 14.66 -34.78
C LYS A 345 -1.37 16.14 -34.65
N ARG A 346 -1.97 16.54 -33.52
CA ARG A 346 -2.42 17.92 -33.27
C ARG A 346 -1.58 18.66 -32.23
N VAL A 347 -0.51 18.04 -31.73
CA VAL A 347 0.37 18.66 -30.73
C VAL A 347 1.31 19.65 -31.42
N ASN A 348 0.75 20.81 -31.80
CA ASN A 348 1.44 21.89 -32.49
C ASN A 348 1.29 23.18 -31.68
N GLY A 349 2.35 23.94 -31.52
CA GLY A 349 2.30 25.21 -30.80
C GLY A 349 3.63 25.58 -30.15
N GLU A 350 3.59 26.55 -29.26
CA GLU A 350 4.75 27.11 -28.59
C GLU A 350 4.55 27.16 -27.08
N VAL A 351 5.61 26.86 -26.32
CA VAL A 351 5.64 26.99 -24.86
C VAL A 351 6.75 27.95 -24.44
N LYS A 352 6.41 28.93 -23.62
CA LYS A 352 7.33 29.89 -23.00
C LYS A 352 7.76 29.35 -21.64
N LEU A 353 9.07 29.26 -21.43
CA LEU A 353 9.68 28.74 -20.22
C LEU A 353 10.65 29.75 -19.62
N LYS A 354 10.72 29.74 -18.30
CA LYS A 354 11.77 30.37 -17.49
C LYS A 354 12.63 29.28 -16.85
N LEU A 355 13.92 29.29 -17.17
CA LEU A 355 14.92 28.40 -16.61
C LEU A 355 15.65 29.12 -15.48
N TYR A 356 15.67 28.54 -14.28
CA TYR A 356 16.26 29.20 -13.12
C TYR A 356 16.63 28.21 -12.00
N LYS A 357 17.93 28.14 -11.67
CA LYS A 357 18.46 27.41 -10.50
C LYS A 357 17.81 26.03 -10.28
N GLY A 358 17.92 25.16 -11.26
CA GLY A 358 17.38 23.80 -11.26
C GLY A 358 15.92 23.67 -11.68
N ASN A 359 15.20 24.78 -11.85
CA ASN A 359 13.78 24.79 -12.18
C ASN A 359 13.52 25.06 -13.66
N VAL A 360 12.48 24.40 -14.18
CA VAL A 360 11.83 24.71 -15.46
C VAL A 360 10.42 25.20 -15.14
N ILE A 361 10.15 26.49 -15.36
CA ILE A 361 8.88 27.13 -15.00
C ILE A 361 8.16 27.53 -16.26
N VAL A 362 6.92 27.07 -16.45
CA VAL A 362 6.10 27.49 -17.59
C VAL A 362 5.56 28.90 -17.34
N GLU A 363 5.77 29.81 -18.31
CA GLU A 363 5.24 31.19 -18.28
C GLU A 363 4.07 31.40 -19.25
N GLY A 364 3.82 30.46 -20.16
CA GLY A 364 2.66 30.48 -21.05
C GLY A 364 2.81 29.54 -22.23
N ARG A 365 1.71 29.36 -22.96
CA ARG A 365 1.66 28.52 -24.16
C ARG A 365 0.66 29.10 -25.15
N LYS A 366 0.84 28.80 -26.44
CA LYS A 366 -0.11 29.15 -27.51
C LYS A 366 -0.08 28.10 -28.61
N SER A 367 -1.17 27.98 -29.34
CA SER A 367 -1.25 27.20 -30.56
C SER A 367 -2.21 27.89 -31.52
N ASP A 368 -1.77 28.12 -32.76
CA ASP A 368 -2.60 28.74 -33.80
C ASP A 368 -3.49 27.72 -34.52
N THR A 369 -3.19 26.42 -34.36
CA THR A 369 -3.93 25.32 -34.98
C THR A 369 -4.95 24.67 -34.06
N GLU A 370 -4.84 24.92 -32.75
CA GLU A 370 -5.70 24.32 -31.75
C GLU A 370 -6.98 25.14 -31.51
N LYS A 371 -8.09 24.47 -31.20
CA LYS A 371 -9.40 25.07 -30.93
C LYS A 371 -10.12 24.50 -29.69
N LEU A 372 -9.50 23.58 -28.96
CA LEU A 372 -10.07 22.94 -27.77
C LEU A 372 -10.13 23.88 -26.56
N TYR A 373 -9.20 24.82 -26.44
CA TYR A 373 -9.24 25.85 -25.41
C TYR A 373 -9.94 27.09 -25.95
N ASP A 374 -11.05 27.46 -25.33
CA ASP A 374 -11.81 28.67 -25.62
C ASP A 374 -11.86 29.57 -24.38
N MET A 375 -11.35 30.79 -24.54
CA MET A 375 -11.29 31.76 -23.44
C MET A 375 -12.68 32.19 -22.98
N ASP A 376 -13.63 32.35 -23.89
CA ASP A 376 -14.99 32.81 -23.59
C ASP A 376 -15.80 31.71 -22.91
N GLU A 377 -15.64 30.44 -23.32
CA GLU A 377 -16.28 29.30 -22.63
C GLU A 377 -15.73 29.07 -21.21
N SER A 378 -14.46 29.38 -20.97
CA SER A 378 -13.81 29.21 -19.66
C SER A 378 -13.98 30.40 -18.71
N SER A 379 -14.46 31.54 -19.22
CA SER A 379 -14.50 32.79 -18.48
C SER A 379 -15.55 32.78 -17.36
N MET A 380 -15.25 33.50 -16.28
CA MET A 380 -16.22 33.80 -15.21
C MET A 380 -16.93 35.14 -15.44
N ASP A 381 -16.42 35.96 -16.36
CA ASP A 381 -16.91 37.32 -16.63
C ASP A 381 -17.93 37.34 -17.79
N VAL A 382 -17.87 36.36 -18.69
CA VAL A 382 -18.83 36.15 -19.77
C VAL A 382 -19.43 34.76 -19.69
N ALA A 383 -20.69 34.60 -20.11
CA ALA A 383 -21.38 33.31 -20.02
C ALA A 383 -20.81 32.23 -20.96
N GLY A 384 -20.14 32.63 -22.04
CA GLY A 384 -19.60 31.72 -23.04
C GLY A 384 -20.66 30.85 -23.72
N GLY A 385 -20.21 29.81 -24.42
CA GLY A 385 -21.05 28.76 -25.02
C GLY A 385 -21.63 27.74 -24.01
N PHE A 386 -21.55 28.01 -22.71
CA PHE A 386 -21.87 27.07 -21.64
C PHE A 386 -23.17 27.45 -20.91
N SER A 387 -24.10 26.48 -20.77
CA SER A 387 -25.33 26.64 -20.00
C SER A 387 -25.18 26.07 -18.60
N PRO A 388 -25.23 26.89 -17.53
CA PRO A 388 -25.12 26.39 -16.15
C PRO A 388 -26.19 25.35 -15.76
N GLN A 389 -27.36 25.39 -16.41
CA GLN A 389 -28.45 24.44 -16.16
C GLN A 389 -28.08 23.00 -16.55
N ASP A 390 -27.23 22.81 -17.57
CA ASP A 390 -26.83 21.48 -18.03
C ASP A 390 -25.98 20.74 -16.97
N ALA A 391 -25.25 21.50 -16.15
CA ALA A 391 -24.46 20.97 -15.05
C ALA A 391 -25.32 20.24 -13.99
N ASP A 392 -26.55 20.71 -13.74
CA ASP A 392 -27.45 20.09 -12.78
C ASP A 392 -27.83 18.66 -13.19
N GLY A 393 -28.21 18.48 -14.46
CA GLY A 393 -28.48 17.15 -15.04
C GLY A 393 -27.25 16.24 -14.99
N PHE A 394 -26.08 16.75 -15.40
CA PHE A 394 -24.82 16.01 -15.38
C PHE A 394 -24.45 15.53 -13.96
N ILE A 395 -24.47 16.43 -12.97
CA ILE A 395 -24.17 16.11 -11.57
C ILE A 395 -25.17 15.10 -11.03
N LYS A 396 -26.48 15.30 -11.29
CA LYS A 396 -27.52 14.36 -10.86
C LYS A 396 -27.23 12.95 -11.36
N ILE A 397 -26.90 12.78 -12.64
CA ILE A 397 -26.55 11.47 -13.23
C ILE A 397 -25.31 10.87 -12.56
N GLN A 398 -24.20 11.63 -12.46
CA GLN A 398 -22.97 11.15 -11.81
C GLN A 398 -23.20 10.77 -10.34
N SER A 399 -24.06 11.51 -9.64
CA SER A 399 -24.38 11.27 -8.23
C SER A 399 -25.17 9.97 -7.98
N ILE A 400 -25.85 9.39 -8.98
CA ILE A 400 -26.69 8.19 -8.79
C ILE A 400 -25.87 7.05 -8.18
N ARG A 401 -24.68 6.78 -8.73
CA ARG A 401 -23.79 5.72 -8.23
C ARG A 401 -23.27 6.04 -6.82
N LEU A 402 -22.89 7.29 -6.57
CA LEU A 402 -22.33 7.71 -5.29
C LEU A 402 -23.38 7.70 -4.16
N LYS A 403 -24.63 8.09 -4.45
CA LYS A 403 -25.75 7.98 -3.50
C LYS A 403 -26.03 6.54 -3.12
N LYS A 404 -25.97 5.59 -4.07
CA LYS A 404 -26.11 4.16 -3.79
C LYS A 404 -24.97 3.66 -2.89
N TRP A 405 -23.74 4.07 -3.17
CA TRP A 405 -22.59 3.77 -2.30
C TRP A 405 -22.78 4.32 -0.88
N GLY A 406 -23.19 5.59 -0.74
CA GLY A 406 -23.47 6.19 0.58
C GLY A 406 -24.51 5.40 1.38
N LYS A 407 -25.58 4.94 0.74
CA LYS A 407 -26.58 4.07 1.38
C LYS A 407 -26.02 2.72 1.86
N ILE A 408 -25.05 2.15 1.15
CA ILE A 408 -24.35 0.94 1.61
C ILE A 408 -23.56 1.25 2.88
N LEU A 409 -22.89 2.40 2.94
CA LEU A 409 -22.14 2.83 4.12
C LEU A 409 -23.05 3.06 5.34
N GLU A 410 -24.28 3.53 5.14
CA GLU A 410 -25.30 3.69 6.18
C GLU A 410 -25.97 2.37 6.61
N SER A 411 -25.74 1.27 5.88
CA SER A 411 -26.37 0.00 6.23
C SER A 411 -25.89 -0.48 7.61
N PRO A 412 -26.79 -1.00 8.47
CA PRO A 412 -26.41 -1.52 9.78
C PRO A 412 -25.31 -2.58 9.67
N VAL A 413 -25.29 -3.36 8.59
CA VAL A 413 -24.27 -4.37 8.32
C VAL A 413 -22.90 -3.74 8.05
N HIS A 414 -22.81 -2.71 7.23
CA HIS A 414 -21.54 -2.00 6.99
C HIS A 414 -21.07 -1.24 8.24
N LEU A 415 -22.00 -0.58 8.95
CA LEU A 415 -21.71 0.09 10.22
C LEU A 415 -21.25 -0.89 11.30
N MET A 416 -21.75 -2.13 11.32
CA MET A 416 -21.29 -3.19 12.23
C MET A 416 -19.93 -3.77 11.81
N LEU A 417 -19.72 -4.05 10.52
CA LEU A 417 -18.47 -4.63 10.01
C LEU A 417 -17.28 -3.66 10.10
N ASN A 418 -17.55 -2.35 10.00
CA ASN A 418 -16.56 -1.28 10.14
C ASN A 418 -16.74 -0.47 11.42
N ALA A 419 -17.52 -0.98 12.39
CA ALA A 419 -17.59 -0.38 13.72
C ALA A 419 -16.20 -0.45 14.35
N ILE A 420 -15.54 0.70 14.46
CA ILE A 420 -14.52 0.88 15.49
C ILE A 420 -15.25 0.62 16.82
N PRO A 421 -14.79 -0.30 17.69
CA PRO A 421 -15.49 -0.64 18.91
C PRO A 421 -15.45 0.58 19.85
N ARG A 422 -16.53 1.36 19.83
CA ARG A 422 -16.72 2.57 20.62
C ARG A 422 -17.90 2.37 21.55
N THR A 423 -17.70 2.66 22.83
CA THR A 423 -18.80 2.82 23.79
C THR A 423 -19.50 4.15 23.51
N TYR A 424 -20.83 4.12 23.48
CA TYR A 424 -21.67 5.25 23.02
C TYR A 424 -21.55 6.51 23.90
N GLU A 425 -20.95 6.43 25.09
CA GLU A 425 -20.82 7.59 26.01
C GLU A 425 -19.48 8.34 25.93
N THR A 426 -18.39 7.77 25.40
CA THR A 426 -17.04 8.36 25.59
C THR A 426 -16.23 8.57 24.30
N ASN A 427 -16.70 8.06 23.15
CA ASN A 427 -15.92 8.06 21.90
C ASN A 427 -14.51 7.42 22.03
N SER A 428 -14.26 6.67 23.11
CA SER A 428 -12.99 5.99 23.42
C SER A 428 -13.01 4.51 22.99
N ILE A 429 -11.82 3.92 22.88
CA ILE A 429 -11.61 2.50 22.55
C ILE A 429 -12.30 1.63 23.60
N SER A 430 -12.90 0.50 23.19
CA SER A 430 -13.52 -0.51 24.06
C SER A 430 -12.87 -0.59 25.46
N PRO A 431 -13.66 -0.49 26.54
CA PRO A 431 -13.14 -0.48 27.91
C PRO A 431 -12.55 -1.83 28.34
N LEU A 432 -12.59 -2.86 27.49
CA LEU A 432 -11.73 -4.03 27.64
C LEU A 432 -10.26 -3.62 27.72
N SER A 433 -9.84 -2.58 26.98
CA SER A 433 -8.49 -1.98 27.03
C SER A 433 -8.12 -1.40 28.40
N GLU A 434 -9.10 -1.05 29.23
CA GLU A 434 -8.92 -0.48 30.58
C GLU A 434 -8.87 -1.54 31.69
N MET A 435 -9.22 -2.81 31.40
CA MET A 435 -9.04 -3.90 32.36
C MET A 435 -7.55 -4.13 32.64
N LYS A 436 -7.13 -3.90 33.88
CA LYS A 436 -5.81 -4.33 34.37
C LYS A 436 -5.63 -5.82 34.06
N GLN A 437 -4.41 -6.21 33.64
CA GLN A 437 -4.08 -7.61 33.34
C GLN A 437 -4.50 -8.59 34.45
N ALA A 438 -4.41 -8.18 35.72
CA ALA A 438 -4.88 -8.97 36.86
C ALA A 438 -6.38 -9.33 36.79
N ILE A 439 -7.24 -8.46 36.26
CA ILE A 439 -8.68 -8.70 36.09
C ILE A 439 -8.93 -9.60 34.87
N ARG A 440 -8.19 -9.37 33.77
CA ARG A 440 -8.23 -10.22 32.57
C ARG A 440 -7.79 -11.66 32.84
N PHE A 441 -6.86 -11.86 33.78
CA PHE A 441 -6.19 -13.15 34.01
C PHE A 441 -6.51 -13.80 35.37
N SER A 442 -7.44 -13.27 36.17
CA SER A 442 -7.63 -13.68 37.57
C SER A 442 -7.99 -15.16 37.79
N LYS A 443 -8.48 -15.89 36.77
CA LYS A 443 -8.58 -17.37 36.78
C LYS A 443 -8.57 -17.93 35.35
N MET A 444 -7.41 -18.00 34.68
CA MET A 444 -7.28 -18.65 33.37
C MET A 444 -7.18 -20.20 33.44
N HIS A 445 -7.60 -20.82 34.55
CA HIS A 445 -7.66 -22.27 34.68
C HIS A 445 -8.98 -22.73 35.28
N THR A 446 -10.08 -22.47 34.56
CA THR A 446 -11.25 -23.35 34.53
C THR A 446 -12.10 -22.99 33.29
N TYR A 447 -11.86 -23.72 32.19
CA TYR A 447 -12.76 -23.91 31.02
C TYR A 447 -13.20 -22.72 30.16
N SER A 448 -12.32 -21.78 29.78
CA SER A 448 -12.68 -20.80 28.72
C SER A 448 -11.57 -20.70 27.66
N PRO A 449 -11.76 -21.26 26.44
CA PRO A 449 -10.78 -21.14 25.35
C PRO A 449 -10.51 -19.69 24.93
N HIS A 450 -9.27 -19.42 24.52
CA HIS A 450 -8.75 -18.08 24.18
C HIS A 450 -9.57 -17.35 23.10
N SER A 451 -10.24 -18.10 22.21
CA SER A 451 -11.11 -17.53 21.17
C SER A 451 -12.39 -16.88 21.68
N LEU A 452 -12.75 -17.04 22.96
CA LEU A 452 -13.95 -16.44 23.57
C LEU A 452 -13.74 -14.99 24.02
N THR A 453 -12.49 -14.53 24.21
CA THR A 453 -12.21 -13.23 24.86
C THR A 453 -12.21 -12.05 23.89
N ASP A 454 -11.96 -12.28 22.61
CA ASP A 454 -11.74 -11.22 21.63
C ASP A 454 -13.05 -10.65 21.04
N ASN A 455 -14.19 -11.28 21.34
CA ASN A 455 -15.50 -10.94 20.79
C ASN A 455 -16.58 -10.80 21.87
N ILE A 456 -16.23 -10.25 23.04
CA ILE A 456 -17.19 -9.92 24.11
C ILE A 456 -17.63 -8.46 23.96
N TYR A 457 -18.94 -8.25 23.84
CA TYR A 457 -19.52 -6.90 23.70
C TYR A 457 -20.39 -6.59 24.93
N PRO A 458 -19.96 -5.68 25.84
CA PRO A 458 -20.78 -5.24 26.96
C PRO A 458 -21.79 -4.18 26.52
N TYR A 459 -23.05 -4.34 26.93
CA TYR A 459 -24.10 -3.33 26.80
C TYR A 459 -24.64 -2.96 28.18
N TYR A 460 -25.01 -1.69 28.37
CA TYR A 460 -25.43 -1.14 29.66
C TYR A 460 -26.71 -0.31 29.56
N PHE A 461 -27.65 -0.54 30.48
CA PHE A 461 -28.83 0.30 30.70
C PHE A 461 -28.76 0.92 32.11
N ARG A 462 -28.73 2.25 32.17
CA ARG A 462 -28.47 3.05 33.38
C ARG A 462 -29.75 3.36 34.17
N ALA A 463 -29.75 3.08 35.47
CA ALA A 463 -30.71 3.55 36.48
C ALA A 463 -30.97 5.05 36.33
N GLY A 464 -32.23 5.50 36.44
CA GLY A 464 -32.59 6.91 36.29
C GLY A 464 -32.06 7.83 37.40
N SER A 465 -31.63 7.24 38.52
CA SER A 465 -30.98 7.95 39.63
C SER A 465 -29.56 7.43 39.85
N GLU A 466 -28.72 8.22 40.52
CA GLU A 466 -27.40 7.76 40.94
C GLU A 466 -27.60 6.76 42.09
N PRO A 467 -27.17 5.49 41.93
CA PRO A 467 -27.46 4.47 42.92
C PRO A 467 -26.64 4.73 44.19
N ASP A 468 -27.25 4.46 45.34
CA ASP A 468 -26.56 4.52 46.62
C ASP A 468 -25.58 3.33 46.74
N ASN A 469 -24.59 3.44 47.64
CA ASN A 469 -23.59 2.37 47.82
C ASN A 469 -24.22 1.01 48.17
N ASP A 470 -25.37 1.04 48.85
CA ASP A 470 -26.08 -0.14 49.30
C ASP A 470 -27.02 -0.73 48.23
N ASP A 471 -27.19 -0.09 47.07
CA ASP A 471 -28.02 -0.61 45.97
C ASP A 471 -27.41 -1.86 45.28
N ILE A 472 -28.18 -2.47 44.37
CA ILE A 472 -27.82 -3.75 43.73
C ILE A 472 -27.82 -3.62 42.21
N THR A 473 -26.67 -3.91 41.59
CA THR A 473 -26.52 -4.03 40.14
C THR A 473 -27.00 -5.41 39.69
N VAL A 474 -27.83 -5.52 38.65
CA VAL A 474 -28.25 -6.81 38.09
C VAL A 474 -27.47 -7.11 36.80
N ALA A 475 -26.87 -8.29 36.73
CA ALA A 475 -26.08 -8.74 35.60
C ALA A 475 -26.64 -10.05 35.01
N ALA A 476 -26.90 -10.07 33.70
CA ALA A 476 -27.38 -11.26 32.99
C ALA A 476 -26.59 -11.50 31.69
N TYR A 477 -26.46 -12.76 31.28
CA TYR A 477 -25.73 -13.18 30.08
C TYR A 477 -26.68 -13.65 28.98
N ILE A 478 -26.45 -13.22 27.73
CA ILE A 478 -27.30 -13.56 26.59
C ILE A 478 -26.42 -14.07 25.43
N THR A 479 -26.81 -15.18 24.79
CA THR A 479 -26.16 -15.68 23.57
C THR A 479 -26.83 -15.19 22.29
N GLN A 480 -26.09 -15.21 21.17
CA GLN A 480 -26.57 -14.70 19.88
C GLN A 480 -27.79 -15.47 19.32
N ASP A 481 -27.89 -16.78 19.53
CA ASP A 481 -29.09 -17.55 19.13
C ASP A 481 -30.30 -17.29 20.03
N ARG A 482 -30.05 -17.01 21.32
CA ARG A 482 -31.12 -16.63 22.25
C ARG A 482 -31.61 -15.22 22.00
N LEU A 483 -30.87 -14.39 21.25
CA LEU A 483 -31.36 -13.13 20.67
C LEU A 483 -32.45 -13.38 19.62
N ASP A 484 -32.34 -14.43 18.80
CA ASP A 484 -33.39 -14.81 17.85
C ASP A 484 -34.63 -15.38 18.56
N ASP A 485 -34.46 -16.18 19.61
CA ASP A 485 -35.57 -16.58 20.51
C ASP A 485 -36.15 -15.36 21.26
N LEU A 486 -35.33 -14.37 21.63
CA LEU A 486 -35.75 -13.09 22.21
C LEU A 486 -36.57 -12.27 21.21
N ILE A 487 -36.21 -12.32 19.92
CA ILE A 487 -36.92 -11.70 18.80
C ILE A 487 -38.22 -12.47 18.50
N ARG A 488 -38.22 -13.80 18.56
CA ARG A 488 -39.40 -14.65 18.35
C ARG A 488 -40.40 -14.58 19.52
N LEU A 489 -39.93 -14.53 20.76
CA LEU A 489 -40.74 -14.25 21.95
C LEU A 489 -41.20 -12.77 21.97
N ALA A 490 -40.42 -11.85 21.39
CA ALA A 490 -40.82 -10.46 21.18
C ALA A 490 -42.01 -10.33 20.23
N ASP A 491 -42.13 -11.20 19.23
CA ASP A 491 -43.29 -11.27 18.32
C ASP A 491 -44.55 -11.82 19.00
N ILE A 492 -44.42 -12.77 19.93
CA ILE A 492 -45.56 -13.39 20.64
C ILE A 492 -46.06 -12.53 21.81
N TRP A 493 -45.20 -11.76 22.49
CA TRP A 493 -45.53 -11.03 23.75
C TRP A 493 -45.44 -9.50 23.67
N LYS A 494 -45.38 -8.90 22.47
CA LYS A 494 -45.16 -7.44 22.27
C LYS A 494 -43.89 -6.90 22.97
N GLY A 495 -42.78 -7.63 22.80
CA GLY A 495 -41.40 -7.09 22.84
C GLY A 495 -40.62 -7.25 24.15
N THR A 496 -39.41 -7.82 24.12
CA THR A 496 -38.55 -8.04 25.32
C THR A 496 -37.63 -6.86 25.64
N LEU A 497 -37.09 -6.16 24.65
CA LEU A 497 -36.48 -4.83 24.89
C LEU A 497 -37.55 -3.86 25.40
N ASN A 498 -38.78 -3.99 24.91
CA ASN A 498 -39.93 -3.24 25.40
C ASN A 498 -40.52 -3.79 26.71
N SER A 499 -40.15 -5.00 27.17
CA SER A 499 -40.60 -5.60 28.45
C SER A 499 -39.57 -5.43 29.55
N ILE A 500 -38.27 -5.44 29.25
CA ILE A 500 -37.23 -4.93 30.15
C ILE A 500 -37.43 -3.43 30.29
N LYS A 501 -37.68 -2.71 29.18
CA LYS A 501 -38.07 -1.30 29.20
C LYS A 501 -39.44 -1.08 29.84
N ASN A 502 -40.48 -1.90 29.64
CA ASN A 502 -41.75 -1.77 30.38
C ASN A 502 -41.62 -2.17 31.85
N LEU A 503 -40.79 -3.15 32.20
CA LEU A 503 -40.55 -3.56 33.60
C LEU A 503 -39.80 -2.44 34.32
N TYR A 504 -38.83 -1.85 33.66
CA TYR A 504 -38.13 -0.66 34.09
C TYR A 504 -39.10 0.52 34.19
N GLU A 505 -39.78 0.92 33.12
CA GLU A 505 -40.70 2.08 33.06
C GLU A 505 -41.99 1.94 33.90
N LYS A 506 -42.52 0.73 34.12
CA LYS A 506 -43.75 0.50 34.91
C LYS A 506 -43.51 0.05 36.35
N ASN A 507 -42.29 -0.35 36.71
CA ASN A 507 -41.93 -0.71 38.07
C ASN A 507 -40.93 0.34 38.59
N LEU A 508 -41.47 1.40 39.20
CA LEU A 508 -40.70 2.59 39.61
C LEU A 508 -39.45 2.20 40.42
N ASN A 509 -39.56 1.20 41.29
CA ASN A 509 -38.42 0.75 42.10
C ASN A 509 -37.31 0.04 41.30
N VAL A 510 -37.62 -0.52 40.14
CA VAL A 510 -36.61 -1.15 39.26
C VAL A 510 -35.97 -0.09 38.37
N ALA A 511 -36.76 0.84 37.79
CA ALA A 511 -36.21 1.96 37.01
C ALA A 511 -35.37 2.94 37.84
N THR A 512 -35.75 3.19 39.09
CA THR A 512 -35.06 4.15 39.93
C THR A 512 -33.78 3.58 40.50
N TYR A 513 -33.73 2.28 40.85
CA TYR A 513 -32.68 1.72 41.72
C TYR A 513 -31.89 0.52 41.14
N VAL A 514 -32.11 0.09 39.89
CA VAL A 514 -31.48 -1.13 39.35
C VAL A 514 -30.85 -0.92 37.98
N ASP A 515 -29.53 -1.14 37.90
CA ASP A 515 -28.76 -1.19 36.65
C ASP A 515 -28.84 -2.57 35.98
N ILE A 516 -28.94 -2.63 34.64
CA ILE A 516 -28.98 -3.89 33.87
C ILE A 516 -27.79 -3.96 32.90
N HIS A 517 -26.95 -4.99 33.07
CA HIS A 517 -25.79 -5.26 32.21
C HIS A 517 -26.03 -6.50 31.37
N LEU A 518 -25.83 -6.38 30.04
CA LEU A 518 -25.90 -7.49 29.11
C LEU A 518 -24.52 -7.76 28.50
N ILE A 519 -24.11 -9.02 28.50
CA ILE A 519 -22.82 -9.44 27.94
C ILE A 519 -23.10 -10.44 26.82
N MET A 520 -22.69 -10.10 25.60
CA MET A 520 -22.90 -10.92 24.41
C MET A 520 -21.62 -11.67 24.01
N GLY A 521 -21.73 -13.00 23.85
CA GLY A 521 -20.66 -13.86 23.34
C GLY A 521 -20.91 -14.34 21.89
N PRO A 522 -19.88 -14.76 21.15
CA PRO A 522 -19.91 -14.96 19.69
C PRO A 522 -20.54 -16.28 19.20
N TYR A 523 -21.05 -17.14 20.08
CA TYR A 523 -21.49 -18.49 19.68
C TYR A 523 -23.00 -18.62 19.47
N SER A 524 -23.31 -19.38 18.41
CA SER A 524 -24.59 -20.05 18.15
C SER A 524 -24.59 -21.44 18.83
N THR A 525 -25.59 -21.72 19.67
CA THR A 525 -25.81 -23.02 20.35
C THR A 525 -26.62 -24.02 19.51
N LYS A 526 -26.91 -23.74 18.23
CA LYS A 526 -27.72 -24.61 17.35
C LYS A 526 -27.24 -26.06 17.23
N ASN A 527 -26.03 -26.41 17.67
CA ASN A 527 -25.48 -27.77 17.59
C ASN A 527 -24.93 -28.35 18.92
N THR A 528 -25.29 -27.81 20.09
CA THR A 528 -24.85 -28.38 21.37
C THR A 528 -26.00 -28.55 22.38
N THR A 529 -26.03 -29.67 23.09
CA THR A 529 -26.96 -29.95 24.20
C THR A 529 -26.61 -29.20 25.49
N LEU A 530 -25.61 -28.31 25.45
CA LEU A 530 -25.08 -27.59 26.61
C LEU A 530 -25.78 -26.24 26.75
N GLN A 531 -26.46 -26.05 27.88
CA GLN A 531 -26.99 -24.75 28.33
C GLN A 531 -25.85 -23.71 28.36
N PRO A 532 -26.08 -22.46 27.95
CA PRO A 532 -25.06 -21.42 27.98
C PRO A 532 -24.67 -21.08 29.43
N VAL A 533 -23.45 -21.41 29.84
CA VAL A 533 -22.94 -21.12 31.19
C VAL A 533 -22.21 -19.77 31.19
N GLN A 534 -22.48 -18.93 32.20
CA GLN A 534 -21.73 -17.69 32.40
C GLN A 534 -20.25 -18.01 32.67
N THR A 535 -19.34 -17.40 31.91
CA THR A 535 -17.90 -17.58 32.12
C THR A 535 -17.38 -16.58 33.15
N ASN A 536 -16.23 -16.89 33.75
CA ASN A 536 -15.54 -15.98 34.68
C ASN A 536 -15.25 -14.60 34.06
N ILE A 537 -14.96 -14.54 32.76
CA ILE A 537 -14.70 -13.27 32.08
C ILE A 537 -15.96 -12.42 31.97
N HIS A 538 -17.13 -13.02 31.73
CA HIS A 538 -18.40 -12.30 31.74
C HIS A 538 -18.69 -11.75 33.14
N MET A 539 -18.55 -12.57 34.18
CA MET A 539 -18.81 -12.15 35.56
C MET A 539 -17.83 -11.05 36.02
N ASN A 540 -16.54 -11.15 35.67
CA ASN A 540 -15.57 -10.09 35.97
C ASN A 540 -15.79 -8.80 35.18
N THR A 541 -16.29 -8.89 33.95
CA THR A 541 -16.69 -7.74 33.14
C THR A 541 -17.87 -7.02 33.79
N ALA A 542 -18.91 -7.75 34.19
CA ALA A 542 -20.05 -7.20 34.94
C ALA A 542 -19.60 -6.53 36.25
N ARG A 543 -18.68 -7.16 37.00
CA ARG A 543 -18.11 -6.58 38.22
C ARG A 543 -17.39 -5.27 37.99
N LEU A 544 -16.59 -5.17 36.93
CA LEU A 544 -15.86 -3.95 36.62
C LEU A 544 -16.83 -2.76 36.44
N PHE A 545 -17.89 -2.98 35.66
CA PHE A 545 -18.84 -1.94 35.29
C PHE A 545 -19.99 -1.74 36.28
N ALA A 546 -20.20 -2.63 37.24
CA ALA A 546 -21.20 -2.46 38.27
C ALA A 546 -20.97 -1.14 39.03
N ARG A 547 -22.03 -0.34 39.19
CA ARG A 547 -21.94 0.97 39.88
C ARG A 547 -22.25 0.87 41.37
N THR A 548 -22.69 -0.29 41.83
CA THR A 548 -23.04 -0.55 43.22
C THR A 548 -22.10 -1.56 43.87
N GLU A 549 -22.12 -1.63 45.21
CA GLU A 549 -21.26 -2.55 45.95
C GLU A 549 -21.74 -4.00 45.88
N PHE A 550 -23.03 -4.22 45.64
CA PHE A 550 -23.63 -5.56 45.50
C PHE A 550 -24.07 -5.84 44.07
N ILE A 551 -23.79 -7.05 43.59
CA ILE A 551 -24.08 -7.47 42.22
C ILE A 551 -24.87 -8.78 42.26
N PHE A 552 -26.04 -8.76 41.66
CA PHE A 552 -26.91 -9.91 41.48
C PHE A 552 -26.73 -10.50 40.08
N PHE A 553 -26.14 -11.69 40.02
CA PHE A 553 -26.01 -12.48 38.80
C PHE A 553 -27.27 -13.32 38.60
N LEU A 554 -27.92 -13.06 37.47
CA LEU A 554 -29.21 -13.62 37.11
C LEU A 554 -29.14 -14.33 35.75
N ASP A 555 -29.75 -15.50 35.66
CA ASP A 555 -30.01 -16.20 34.41
C ASP A 555 -31.08 -15.46 33.59
N PHE A 556 -30.91 -15.41 32.27
CA PHE A 556 -31.69 -14.53 31.39
C PHE A 556 -33.18 -14.88 31.31
N ASP A 557 -33.54 -16.10 31.70
CA ASP A 557 -34.92 -16.63 31.72
C ASP A 557 -35.57 -16.57 33.12
N THR A 558 -34.89 -15.97 34.12
CA THR A 558 -35.36 -15.97 35.52
C THR A 558 -35.99 -14.63 35.90
N TRP A 559 -37.11 -14.69 36.62
CA TRP A 559 -37.83 -13.52 37.11
C TRP A 559 -37.73 -13.37 38.63
N PRO A 560 -37.22 -12.25 39.16
CA PRO A 560 -37.14 -12.03 40.60
C PRO A 560 -38.52 -11.76 41.21
N THR A 561 -38.75 -12.25 42.43
CA THR A 561 -39.96 -11.88 43.19
C THR A 561 -39.90 -10.43 43.66
N SER A 562 -41.05 -9.78 43.81
CA SER A 562 -41.13 -8.34 44.15
C SER A 562 -40.50 -7.97 45.49
N GLY A 563 -40.42 -8.90 46.44
CA GLY A 563 -39.78 -8.68 47.75
C GLY A 563 -38.27 -8.90 47.79
N LEU A 564 -37.66 -9.30 46.67
CA LEU A 564 -36.27 -9.77 46.65
C LEU A 564 -35.26 -8.67 47.03
N ARG A 565 -35.40 -7.47 46.43
CA ARG A 565 -34.48 -6.33 46.69
C ARG A 565 -34.41 -6.00 48.17
N SER A 566 -35.56 -5.77 48.82
CA SER A 566 -35.61 -5.45 50.25
C SER A 566 -35.01 -6.54 51.12
N ARG A 567 -35.20 -7.83 50.77
CA ARG A 567 -34.56 -8.92 51.51
C ARG A 567 -33.05 -8.95 51.34
N ILE A 568 -32.52 -8.73 50.14
CA ILE A 568 -31.06 -8.68 49.95
C ILE A 568 -30.46 -7.53 50.77
N LEU A 569 -31.09 -6.35 50.76
CA LEU A 569 -30.63 -5.19 51.52
C LEU A 569 -30.67 -5.43 53.03
N ASN A 570 -31.74 -6.03 53.56
CA ASN A 570 -31.85 -6.34 54.99
C ASN A 570 -30.85 -7.41 55.49
N HIS A 571 -30.15 -8.07 54.56
CA HIS A 571 -29.18 -9.13 54.85
C HIS A 571 -27.83 -8.87 54.17
N SER A 572 -27.54 -7.63 53.75
CA SER A 572 -26.30 -7.26 53.08
C SER A 572 -25.07 -7.46 53.95
N ASP A 573 -25.21 -7.39 55.28
CA ASP A 573 -24.17 -7.71 56.26
C ASP A 573 -23.66 -9.16 56.13
N LEU A 574 -24.46 -10.07 55.58
CA LEU A 574 -24.03 -11.45 55.33
C LEU A 574 -23.04 -11.55 54.17
N LEU A 575 -22.86 -10.51 53.36
CA LEU A 575 -21.95 -10.47 52.20
C LEU A 575 -20.58 -9.84 52.54
N LEU A 576 -20.30 -9.57 53.82
CA LEU A 576 -19.08 -8.86 54.25
C LEU A 576 -17.81 -9.74 54.21
N ASN A 577 -17.90 -11.07 54.25
CA ASN A 577 -16.75 -11.99 54.42
C ASN A 577 -16.36 -12.81 53.17
N ASN A 578 -16.58 -12.28 51.95
CA ASN A 578 -16.52 -13.04 50.67
C ASN A 578 -17.56 -14.16 50.55
N ASP A 579 -18.57 -14.16 51.42
CA ASP A 579 -19.71 -15.05 51.33
C ASP A 579 -20.59 -14.69 50.12
N VAL A 580 -21.35 -15.67 49.64
CA VAL A 580 -22.24 -15.54 48.47
C VAL A 580 -23.66 -15.88 48.92
N LEU A 581 -24.63 -15.03 48.57
CA LEU A 581 -26.04 -15.36 48.79
C LEU A 581 -26.57 -16.10 47.57
N ILE A 582 -26.93 -17.36 47.76
CA ILE A 582 -27.52 -18.21 46.71
C ILE A 582 -29.04 -18.07 46.74
N LEU A 583 -29.64 -17.82 45.58
CA LEU A 583 -31.09 -17.69 45.43
C LEU A 583 -31.68 -18.95 44.77
N PRO A 584 -32.64 -19.62 45.42
CA PRO A 584 -33.36 -20.72 44.78
C PRO A 584 -34.20 -20.22 43.62
N THR A 585 -34.22 -21.01 42.55
CA THR A 585 -34.99 -20.71 41.33
C THR A 585 -36.00 -21.83 41.08
N PHE A 586 -37.24 -21.45 40.82
CA PHE A 586 -38.37 -22.35 40.61
C PHE A 586 -38.90 -22.20 39.19
N THR A 587 -39.37 -23.30 38.61
CA THR A 587 -39.89 -23.35 37.24
C THR A 587 -41.25 -24.03 37.24
N PHE A 588 -42.18 -23.54 36.43
CA PHE A 588 -43.51 -24.14 36.28
C PHE A 588 -43.41 -25.48 35.55
N ALA A 589 -44.20 -26.46 35.99
CA ALA A 589 -44.24 -27.78 35.37
C ALA A 589 -44.86 -27.76 33.96
N ASN A 590 -45.70 -26.76 33.65
CA ASN A 590 -46.38 -26.56 32.36
C ASN A 590 -46.23 -25.09 31.89
N ASP A 591 -46.56 -24.82 30.62
CA ASP A 591 -46.43 -23.51 29.96
C ASP A 591 -47.12 -22.39 30.78
N ALA A 592 -46.37 -21.38 31.21
CA ALA A 592 -46.75 -20.43 32.28
C ALA A 592 -47.84 -19.40 31.91
N LYS A 593 -48.57 -19.62 30.81
CA LYS A 593 -49.49 -18.64 30.20
C LYS A 593 -50.73 -18.34 31.04
N ASP A 594 -51.13 -19.25 31.93
CA ASP A 594 -52.38 -19.15 32.70
C ASP A 594 -52.18 -18.84 34.20
N PHE A 595 -50.94 -18.57 34.64
CA PHE A 595 -50.63 -18.36 36.08
C PHE A 595 -50.13 -16.93 36.36
N SER A 596 -50.53 -16.39 37.53
CA SER A 596 -49.97 -15.14 38.04
C SER A 596 -48.64 -15.40 38.77
N PHE A 597 -47.63 -14.55 38.53
CA PHE A 597 -46.31 -14.70 39.14
C PHE A 597 -46.37 -14.57 40.68
N PRO A 598 -45.66 -15.42 41.43
CA PRO A 598 -45.64 -15.37 42.89
C PRO A 598 -45.00 -14.07 43.39
N ARG A 599 -45.59 -13.45 44.41
CA ARG A 599 -45.14 -12.14 44.93
C ARG A 599 -44.13 -12.26 46.07
N GLY A 600 -44.02 -13.44 46.67
CA GLY A 600 -43.06 -13.72 47.73
C GLY A 600 -43.01 -15.18 48.15
N LYS A 601 -42.21 -15.48 49.16
CA LYS A 601 -41.89 -16.84 49.60
C LYS A 601 -43.14 -17.70 49.88
N GLN A 602 -44.17 -17.14 50.51
CA GLN A 602 -45.40 -17.90 50.85
C GLN A 602 -46.20 -18.32 49.62
N ASP A 603 -46.23 -17.50 48.57
CA ASP A 603 -46.87 -17.87 47.30
C ASP A 603 -46.11 -19.01 46.63
N VAL A 604 -44.77 -18.92 46.63
CA VAL A 604 -43.90 -19.99 46.11
C VAL A 604 -44.09 -21.28 46.90
N LYS A 605 -44.10 -21.24 48.26
CA LYS A 605 -44.36 -22.41 49.11
C LYS A 605 -45.68 -23.09 48.74
N ARG A 606 -46.74 -22.31 48.56
CA ARG A 606 -48.07 -22.84 48.17
C ARG A 606 -48.04 -23.52 46.81
N LEU A 607 -47.42 -22.89 45.82
CA LEU A 607 -47.31 -23.44 44.46
C LEU A 607 -46.45 -24.71 44.39
N VAL A 608 -45.38 -24.77 45.18
CA VAL A 608 -44.53 -25.97 45.33
C VAL A 608 -45.32 -27.10 46.01
N GLN A 609 -46.05 -26.80 47.09
CA GLN A 609 -46.91 -27.79 47.77
C GLN A 609 -48.03 -28.33 46.86
N SER A 610 -48.56 -27.48 45.98
CA SER A 610 -49.55 -27.87 44.96
C SER A 610 -48.94 -28.54 43.72
N GLN A 611 -47.62 -28.81 43.70
CA GLN A 611 -46.89 -29.42 42.57
C GLN A 611 -46.99 -28.62 41.25
N LEU A 612 -47.29 -27.33 41.32
CA LEU A 612 -47.36 -26.44 40.14
C LEU A 612 -46.00 -25.79 39.84
N LEU A 613 -45.15 -25.64 40.86
CA LEU A 613 -43.76 -25.23 40.74
C LEU A 613 -42.84 -26.36 41.21
N GLY A 614 -41.80 -26.63 40.42
CA GLY A 614 -40.65 -27.44 40.81
C GLY A 614 -39.40 -26.58 40.93
N LEU A 615 -38.34 -27.11 41.53
CA LEU A 615 -37.04 -26.45 41.48
C LEU A 615 -36.48 -26.58 40.05
N LYS A 616 -35.90 -25.49 39.54
CA LYS A 616 -35.21 -25.51 38.23
C LYS A 616 -34.05 -26.50 38.24
N ASP A 617 -33.40 -26.66 39.40
CA ASP A 617 -32.21 -27.48 39.55
C ASP A 617 -32.39 -28.64 40.55
N LYS A 618 -32.05 -29.86 40.08
CA LYS A 618 -32.13 -31.11 40.85
C LYS A 618 -31.23 -31.15 42.07
N GLY A 619 -30.19 -30.31 42.13
CA GLY A 619 -29.30 -30.18 43.30
C GLY A 619 -30.01 -29.66 44.56
N TRP A 620 -31.16 -28.99 44.42
CA TRP A 620 -31.99 -28.57 45.56
C TRP A 620 -32.94 -29.68 46.07
N GLU A 621 -33.20 -30.72 45.27
CA GLU A 621 -34.13 -31.80 45.58
C GLU A 621 -33.47 -32.96 46.36
N LEU A 622 -32.14 -33.09 46.29
CA LEU A 622 -31.40 -34.13 47.01
C LEU A 622 -31.47 -33.88 48.53
N ASN A 623 -32.10 -34.82 49.25
CA ASN A 623 -32.21 -34.82 50.72
C ASN A 623 -30.87 -34.91 51.48
N ASN A 624 -29.73 -34.71 50.82
CA ASN A 624 -28.41 -34.63 51.43
C ASN A 624 -27.67 -33.45 50.82
N GLY A 625 -27.70 -32.32 51.51
CA GLY A 625 -26.90 -31.16 51.14
C GLY A 625 -27.36 -29.88 51.84
N PRO A 626 -26.44 -28.93 52.05
CA PRO A 626 -26.69 -27.71 52.81
C PRO A 626 -27.64 -26.71 52.12
N THR A 627 -28.08 -26.94 50.87
CA THR A 627 -29.09 -26.13 50.12
C THR A 627 -30.47 -26.81 49.97
N CYS A 628 -30.82 -27.77 50.84
CA CYS A 628 -32.03 -28.60 50.70
C CYS A 628 -33.37 -27.80 50.62
N LEU A 629 -34.27 -28.18 49.70
CA LEU A 629 -35.64 -27.64 49.59
C LEU A 629 -36.39 -27.67 50.94
N ASN A 630 -36.27 -28.75 51.71
CA ASN A 630 -36.94 -28.86 53.01
C ASN A 630 -36.46 -27.81 54.00
N GLN A 631 -35.16 -27.49 54.00
CA GLN A 631 -34.60 -26.44 54.85
C GLN A 631 -35.09 -25.05 54.41
N TRP A 632 -35.15 -24.81 53.09
CA TRP A 632 -35.70 -23.57 52.56
C TRP A 632 -37.19 -23.39 52.86
N MET A 633 -37.98 -24.46 52.75
CA MET A 633 -39.43 -24.46 53.05
C MET A 633 -39.73 -24.15 54.52
N ASN A 634 -38.83 -24.54 55.43
CA ASN A 634 -39.05 -24.41 56.88
C ASN A 634 -38.33 -23.21 57.52
N SER A 635 -37.35 -22.59 56.86
CA SER A 635 -36.72 -21.36 57.34
C SER A 635 -37.46 -20.12 56.86
N ASP A 636 -37.49 -19.04 57.64
CA ASP A 636 -37.92 -17.71 57.18
C ASP A 636 -36.76 -16.72 57.04
N GLU A 637 -35.58 -17.09 57.56
CA GLU A 637 -34.32 -16.35 57.50
C GLU A 637 -33.29 -17.04 56.59
N PRO A 638 -32.30 -16.31 56.04
CA PRO A 638 -31.15 -16.91 55.37
C PRO A 638 -30.39 -17.84 56.34
N TYR A 639 -29.87 -18.94 55.82
CA TYR A 639 -29.11 -19.91 56.60
C TYR A 639 -27.79 -20.23 55.90
N LYS A 640 -26.76 -20.49 56.71
CA LYS A 640 -25.42 -20.83 56.21
C LYS A 640 -25.41 -22.22 55.61
N VAL A 641 -24.66 -22.35 54.53
CA VAL A 641 -24.51 -23.57 53.75
C VAL A 641 -23.04 -23.99 53.80
N GLU A 642 -22.71 -25.07 54.51
CA GLU A 642 -21.33 -25.57 54.63
C GLU A 642 -21.14 -26.80 53.71
N ASN A 643 -20.17 -26.74 52.78
CA ASN A 643 -19.90 -27.74 51.74
C ASN A 643 -20.89 -27.74 50.56
N TYR A 644 -21.08 -26.59 49.92
CA TYR A 644 -21.83 -26.48 48.67
C TYR A 644 -21.09 -27.15 47.51
N GLU A 645 -21.70 -28.15 46.87
CA GLU A 645 -21.19 -28.75 45.63
C GLU A 645 -21.84 -28.10 44.40
N LEU A 646 -20.98 -27.62 43.49
CA LEU A 646 -21.39 -26.88 42.30
C LEU A 646 -21.88 -27.85 41.20
N HIS A 647 -23.11 -28.35 41.32
CA HIS A 647 -23.73 -29.18 40.27
C HIS A 647 -24.30 -28.35 39.09
N TYR A 648 -24.48 -27.04 39.28
CA TYR A 648 -24.98 -26.05 38.31
C TYR A 648 -24.56 -24.63 38.75
N THR A 649 -24.76 -23.62 37.89
CA THR A 649 -24.49 -22.21 38.23
C THR A 649 -25.77 -21.56 38.78
N PRO A 650 -25.86 -21.24 40.08
CA PRO A 650 -27.07 -20.64 40.65
C PRO A 650 -27.21 -19.16 40.30
N ASN A 651 -28.40 -18.61 40.55
CA ASN A 651 -28.58 -17.17 40.68
C ASN A 651 -28.02 -16.75 42.04
N PHE A 652 -27.13 -15.75 42.06
CA PHE A 652 -26.43 -15.40 43.29
C PHE A 652 -26.09 -13.91 43.40
N VAL A 653 -25.98 -13.44 44.63
CA VAL A 653 -25.53 -12.08 44.94
C VAL A 653 -24.15 -12.15 45.58
N ILE A 654 -23.25 -11.31 45.09
CA ILE A 654 -21.93 -11.09 45.67
C ILE A 654 -21.67 -9.62 45.90
N ARG A 655 -20.71 -9.34 46.78
CA ARG A 655 -20.05 -8.04 46.84
C ARG A 655 -19.13 -7.86 45.63
N LYS A 656 -19.01 -6.66 45.09
CA LYS A 656 -18.16 -6.32 43.94
C LYS A 656 -16.70 -6.70 44.17
N SER A 657 -16.21 -6.56 45.40
CA SER A 657 -14.88 -6.99 45.86
C SER A 657 -14.76 -8.49 46.18
N GLY A 658 -15.87 -9.21 46.29
CA GLY A 658 -15.93 -10.62 46.66
C GLY A 658 -15.38 -11.59 45.61
N LYS A 659 -15.21 -12.86 45.97
CA LYS A 659 -14.81 -13.92 45.02
C LYS A 659 -16.04 -14.47 44.30
N ILE A 660 -15.93 -14.67 42.98
CA ILE A 660 -16.93 -15.39 42.20
C ILE A 660 -16.87 -16.89 42.60
N PRO A 661 -18.03 -17.52 42.90
CA PRO A 661 -18.15 -18.94 43.25
C PRO A 661 -17.40 -19.90 42.34
#